data_AF-A0A535KEV7-F1
#
_entry.id   AF-A0A535KEV7-F1
#
_cell.length_a   1.000
_cell.length_b   1.000
_cell.length_c   1.000
_cell.angle_alpha   90.00
_cell.angle_beta   90.00
_cell.angle_gamma   90.00
#
_symmetry.space_group_name_H-M   'P 1'
#
loop_
_entity.id
_entity.type
_entity.pdbx_description
1 polymer ?
#
loop_
_entity_poly.entity_id
_entity_poly.type
_entity_poly.pdbx_seq_one_letter_code
_entity_poly.pdbx_strand_id
1 'polypeptide(L)'
;MRSTVPNTRTRSRLRLRLGRAQEGQAIVLIALLILVLFGMLGLAIDSGRAYVDRRDQQTAVDAAALAAGDWYDNVGDVNAVIPKAVAVYEANLRIYTGLASTSHPPTGVTGVPPNDNLPIDTWHDTFAGGYTLDITAINTQFNGYQFTFLTNHNLPLAFIQIFGGSPAVGISATATSIVGNQRQTPALLTLSSEACATQMKGNASTLTILGDAYSNGTACVDPNLHLAGNCYGQAGSTCDTAQYYCYNANPGFVPYPPGPGGCNGTDILGAPVVPAPSLPDPGYTATSEAYYGLAGAVFGRGGYWEMTPGTYNNWSISSNTCYFLDAGVYTWNGGYASHGGLSSNELKPPGEVLWTQPGSKNGPSASFWGGCDGAFSLSTAIAGAGNGLKHQGGGGNWGVELTSVRYDRFVDPTVAGNPCSGFVGCRRESAPSICQEINTIDTNNSGINVNITQNAPGAQYYNVYVDPGGCETYPGGNRNNFSFVGTFLAPGWVDGGTPPATGTGVPGWTGTIVQGRGGWNCANPAVTICGFAYNNVTTTFTCDAQSRATQCRASADEIIPQCFASCPAAPQVPQDNNAMSLEWAPYNGGDVANENYCQITPASGSGNSAAPCATSKITPGAVQFWFPSGNNCLDQNGNGSTHVFSGEQYNWIVIYQQPTNPVANSCQYQNMNGNANTQYIGTIYSPTASWSILGSDTSPLAGQVICYAAIVQGSANAGIDFNPNYSPAPPAARLIN
;
A
#
# COMPACT_ATOMS: atom_id res chain seq x y z
N MET A 1 -92.36 -69.10 -42.43
CA MET A 1 -91.38 -70.15 -42.06
C MET A 1 -90.30 -69.52 -41.19
N ARG A 2 -89.97 -70.20 -40.07
CA ARG A 2 -88.86 -69.96 -39.11
C ARG A 2 -88.90 -68.63 -38.35
N SER A 3 -89.30 -68.60 -37.07
CA SER A 3 -88.62 -69.11 -35.85
C SER A 3 -87.33 -68.34 -35.54
N THR A 4 -87.34 -67.49 -34.51
CA THR A 4 -86.75 -67.75 -33.17
C THR A 4 -86.86 -66.50 -32.27
N VAL A 5 -87.24 -66.74 -31.02
CA VAL A 5 -87.21 -65.89 -29.81
C VAL A 5 -86.06 -66.46 -28.91
N PRO A 6 -85.51 -65.90 -27.79
CA PRO A 6 -85.50 -64.57 -27.11
C PRO A 6 -84.08 -64.09 -26.63
N ASN A 7 -84.06 -62.99 -25.82
CA ASN A 7 -83.22 -62.77 -24.61
C ASN A 7 -81.73 -62.32 -24.80
N THR A 8 -81.08 -61.43 -24.03
CA THR A 8 -81.33 -60.83 -22.70
C THR A 8 -80.41 -59.58 -22.50
N ARG A 9 -80.87 -58.62 -21.68
CA ARG A 9 -80.18 -57.56 -20.87
C ARG A 9 -78.66 -57.31 -20.99
N THR A 10 -78.25 -56.03 -21.01
CA THR A 10 -77.56 -55.34 -19.88
C THR A 10 -77.35 -53.81 -20.06
N ARG A 11 -77.78 -53.07 -19.03
CA ARG A 11 -77.31 -51.81 -18.40
C ARG A 11 -76.78 -50.57 -19.17
N SER A 12 -77.07 -49.43 -18.52
CA SER A 12 -76.81 -48.03 -18.87
C SER A 12 -75.34 -47.57 -18.77
N ARG A 13 -74.99 -46.48 -19.47
CA ARG A 13 -74.62 -45.16 -18.89
C ARG A 13 -74.23 -44.13 -19.98
N LEU A 14 -74.72 -42.90 -19.74
CA LEU A 14 -74.17 -41.58 -20.09
C LEU A 14 -73.94 -41.13 -21.57
N ARG A 15 -74.72 -40.10 -21.93
CA ARG A 15 -74.36 -38.79 -22.52
C ARG A 15 -73.15 -38.72 -23.49
N LEU A 16 -73.42 -38.36 -24.74
CA LEU A 16 -72.74 -37.32 -25.55
C LEU A 16 -73.62 -37.04 -26.78
N ARG A 17 -73.74 -35.85 -27.39
CA ARG A 17 -73.61 -34.43 -27.03
C ARG A 17 -74.05 -33.68 -28.31
N LEU A 18 -74.76 -32.57 -28.09
CA LEU A 18 -74.72 -31.31 -28.86
C LEU A 18 -74.59 -31.37 -30.39
N GLY A 19 -75.70 -31.12 -31.07
CA GLY A 19 -75.74 -30.43 -32.35
C GLY A 19 -76.79 -29.33 -32.29
N ARG A 20 -76.38 -28.10 -32.62
CA ARG A 20 -77.19 -26.87 -32.78
C ARG A 20 -77.53 -26.07 -31.52
N ALA A 21 -76.60 -25.22 -31.11
CA ALA A 21 -76.88 -23.88 -30.55
C ALA A 21 -75.59 -23.04 -30.39
N GLN A 22 -74.78 -22.76 -31.43
CA GLN A 22 -73.59 -21.88 -31.31
C GLN A 22 -73.18 -21.14 -32.61
N GLU A 23 -74.08 -20.48 -33.35
CA GLU A 23 -73.66 -19.68 -34.53
C GLU A 23 -73.60 -18.15 -34.28
N GLY A 24 -74.06 -17.64 -33.12
CA GLY A 24 -73.96 -16.21 -32.76
C GLY A 24 -73.05 -15.87 -31.58
N GLN A 25 -72.67 -16.85 -30.75
CA GLN A 25 -71.79 -16.61 -29.58
C GLN A 25 -70.30 -16.61 -29.96
N ALA A 26 -69.93 -17.33 -31.01
CA ALA A 26 -68.54 -17.43 -31.46
C ALA A 26 -67.99 -16.07 -31.90
N ILE A 27 -68.79 -15.26 -32.63
CA ILE A 27 -68.34 -13.94 -33.09
C ILE A 27 -68.11 -12.96 -31.94
N VAL A 28 -68.89 -13.04 -30.86
CA VAL A 28 -68.73 -12.20 -29.65
C VAL A 28 -67.48 -12.62 -28.86
N LEU A 29 -67.23 -13.92 -28.71
CA LEU A 29 -66.03 -14.45 -28.08
C LEU A 29 -64.76 -14.09 -28.87
N ILE A 30 -64.81 -14.21 -30.20
CA ILE A 30 -63.70 -13.84 -31.08
C ILE A 30 -63.44 -12.33 -30.99
N ALA A 31 -64.47 -11.49 -31.02
CA ALA A 31 -64.32 -10.04 -30.87
C ALA A 31 -63.67 -9.65 -29.54
N LEU A 32 -64.07 -10.27 -28.42
CA LEU A 32 -63.45 -10.05 -27.11
C LEU A 32 -62.00 -10.56 -27.05
N LEU A 33 -61.71 -11.74 -27.62
CA LEU A 33 -60.35 -12.28 -27.67
C LEU A 33 -59.42 -11.41 -28.51
N ILE A 34 -59.88 -10.90 -29.65
CA ILE A 34 -59.11 -9.99 -30.51
C ILE A 34 -58.79 -8.70 -29.74
N LEU A 35 -59.75 -8.14 -29.00
CA LEU A 35 -59.51 -6.95 -28.17
C LEU A 35 -58.46 -7.21 -27.09
N VAL A 36 -58.53 -8.35 -26.41
CA VAL A 36 -57.53 -8.74 -25.39
C VAL A 36 -56.15 -8.99 -26.02
N LEU A 37 -56.08 -9.63 -27.18
CA LEU A 37 -54.82 -9.87 -27.89
C LEU A 37 -54.16 -8.56 -28.35
N PHE A 38 -54.94 -7.61 -28.87
CA PHE A 38 -54.43 -6.28 -29.20
C PHE A 38 -54.02 -5.48 -27.97
N GLY A 39 -54.74 -5.62 -26.85
CA GLY A 39 -54.34 -5.03 -25.57
C GLY A 39 -52.99 -5.58 -25.08
N MET A 40 -52.78 -6.90 -25.14
CA MET A 40 -51.52 -7.54 -24.76
C MET A 40 -50.37 -7.18 -25.72
N LEU A 41 -50.64 -7.10 -27.02
CA LEU A 41 -49.65 -6.66 -28.02
C LEU A 41 -49.23 -5.22 -27.79
N GLY A 42 -50.19 -4.33 -27.53
CA GLY A 42 -49.93 -2.93 -27.22
C GLY A 42 -49.06 -2.79 -25.97
N LEU A 43 -49.38 -3.52 -24.91
CA LEU A 43 -48.58 -3.54 -23.68
C LEU A 43 -47.16 -4.07 -23.95
N ALA A 44 -47.01 -5.13 -24.75
CA ALA A 44 -45.70 -5.69 -25.08
C ALA A 44 -44.81 -4.70 -25.85
N ILE A 45 -45.39 -3.96 -26.80
CA ILE A 45 -44.64 -2.97 -27.59
C ILE A 45 -44.28 -1.74 -26.74
N ASP A 46 -45.25 -1.19 -26.02
CA ASP A 46 -45.04 -0.01 -25.17
C ASP A 46 -44.05 -0.33 -24.02
N SER A 47 -44.15 -1.49 -23.38
CA SER A 47 -43.19 -1.93 -22.36
C SER A 47 -41.80 -2.25 -22.94
N GLY A 48 -41.73 -2.86 -24.12
CA GLY A 48 -40.46 -3.14 -24.79
C GLY A 48 -39.70 -1.86 -25.14
N ARG A 49 -40.39 -0.85 -25.65
CA ARG A 49 -39.81 0.48 -25.90
C ARG A 49 -39.34 1.14 -24.61
N ALA A 50 -40.16 1.11 -23.56
CA ALA A 50 -39.79 1.67 -22.27
C ALA A 50 -38.57 0.98 -21.64
N TYR A 51 -38.45 -0.35 -21.80
CA TYR A 51 -37.32 -1.11 -21.29
C TYR A 51 -36.01 -0.75 -22.01
N VAL A 52 -36.02 -0.66 -23.34
CA VAL A 52 -34.85 -0.26 -24.13
C VAL A 52 -34.44 1.17 -23.78
N ASP A 53 -35.41 2.09 -23.71
CA ASP A 53 -35.15 3.48 -23.37
C ASP A 53 -34.55 3.63 -21.97
N ARG A 54 -35.01 2.85 -20.98
CA ARG A 54 -34.39 2.83 -19.65
C ARG A 54 -32.95 2.31 -19.67
N ARG A 55 -32.67 1.27 -20.46
CA ARG A 55 -31.31 0.71 -20.58
C ARG A 55 -30.34 1.70 -21.23
N ASP A 56 -30.78 2.38 -22.28
CA ASP A 56 -29.98 3.37 -22.98
C ASP A 56 -29.72 4.59 -22.07
N GLN A 57 -30.75 5.06 -21.34
CA GLN A 57 -30.61 6.10 -20.33
C GLN A 57 -29.60 5.73 -19.24
N GLN A 58 -29.67 4.52 -18.68
CA GLN A 58 -28.72 4.07 -17.65
C GLN A 58 -27.28 4.08 -18.19
N THR A 59 -27.06 3.53 -19.39
CA THR A 59 -25.74 3.52 -20.03
C THR A 59 -25.20 4.94 -20.23
N ALA A 60 -26.08 5.87 -20.63
CA ALA A 60 -25.71 7.26 -20.86
C ALA A 60 -25.34 8.00 -19.56
N VAL A 61 -26.11 7.83 -18.49
CA VAL A 61 -25.78 8.49 -17.20
C VAL A 61 -24.57 7.87 -16.52
N ASP A 62 -24.36 6.55 -16.61
CA ASP A 62 -23.17 5.88 -16.08
C ASP A 62 -21.90 6.41 -16.76
N ALA A 63 -21.92 6.54 -18.09
CA ALA A 63 -20.82 7.09 -18.86
C ALA A 63 -20.58 8.58 -18.56
N ALA A 64 -21.65 9.37 -18.44
CA ALA A 64 -21.55 10.80 -18.15
C ALA A 64 -21.02 11.07 -16.73
N ALA A 65 -21.49 10.31 -15.73
CA ALA A 65 -20.99 10.41 -14.37
C ALA A 65 -19.49 10.04 -14.30
N LEU A 66 -19.07 8.92 -14.90
CA LEU A 66 -17.63 8.57 -14.98
C LEU A 66 -16.80 9.65 -15.67
N ALA A 67 -17.29 10.17 -16.80
CA ALA A 67 -16.58 11.22 -17.54
C ALA A 67 -16.43 12.49 -16.69
N ALA A 68 -17.50 12.93 -16.01
CA ALA A 68 -17.42 14.07 -15.10
C ALA A 68 -16.31 13.85 -14.08
N GLY A 69 -16.24 12.64 -13.54
CA GLY A 69 -15.22 12.35 -12.56
C GLY A 69 -13.78 12.39 -13.11
N ASP A 70 -13.54 11.70 -14.22
CA ASP A 70 -12.22 11.62 -14.85
C ASP A 70 -11.70 13.00 -15.30
N TRP A 71 -12.57 13.83 -15.88
CA TRP A 71 -12.20 15.19 -16.28
C TRP A 71 -11.93 16.09 -15.07
N TYR A 72 -12.66 15.91 -13.97
CA TYR A 72 -12.43 16.69 -12.75
C TYR A 72 -11.08 16.40 -12.13
N ASP A 73 -10.65 15.14 -12.14
CA ASP A 73 -9.34 14.72 -11.63
C ASP A 73 -8.17 15.43 -12.36
N ASN A 74 -8.35 15.70 -13.66
CA ASN A 74 -7.34 16.37 -14.49
C ASN A 74 -7.38 17.92 -14.42
N VAL A 75 -8.56 18.51 -14.19
CA VAL A 75 -8.80 19.97 -14.36
C VAL A 75 -9.07 20.69 -13.05
N GLY A 76 -9.71 20.04 -12.07
CA GLY A 76 -10.03 20.63 -10.76
C GLY A 76 -11.07 21.76 -10.76
N ASP A 77 -11.81 21.94 -11.87
CA ASP A 77 -12.85 22.97 -12.01
C ASP A 77 -14.15 22.35 -12.53
N VAL A 78 -15.20 22.36 -11.71
CA VAL A 78 -16.50 21.78 -12.04
C VAL A 78 -17.14 22.46 -13.26
N ASN A 79 -16.99 23.78 -13.41
CA ASN A 79 -17.59 24.51 -14.51
C ASN A 79 -16.99 24.13 -15.87
N ALA A 80 -15.73 23.69 -15.88
CA ALA A 80 -15.06 23.17 -17.07
C ALA A 80 -15.38 21.70 -17.37
N VAL A 81 -15.85 20.95 -16.37
CA VAL A 81 -16.07 19.50 -16.41
C VAL A 81 -17.49 19.16 -16.86
N ILE A 82 -18.51 19.82 -16.29
CA ILE A 82 -19.91 19.50 -16.57
C ILE A 82 -20.25 19.54 -18.08
N PRO A 83 -19.83 20.55 -18.86
CA PRO A 83 -20.11 20.58 -20.29
C PRO A 83 -19.54 19.37 -21.06
N LYS A 84 -18.38 18.84 -20.62
CA LYS A 84 -17.78 17.64 -21.23
C LYS A 84 -18.55 16.37 -20.89
N ALA A 85 -19.02 16.25 -19.65
CA ALA A 85 -19.85 15.14 -19.20
C ALA A 85 -21.21 15.13 -19.92
N VAL A 86 -21.83 16.30 -20.10
CA VAL A 86 -23.07 16.46 -20.87
C VAL A 86 -22.88 16.02 -22.32
N ALA A 87 -21.75 16.35 -22.96
CA ALA A 87 -21.47 15.88 -24.32
C ALA A 87 -21.36 14.34 -24.43
N VAL A 88 -20.85 13.66 -23.39
CA VAL A 88 -20.82 12.19 -23.33
C VAL A 88 -22.23 11.62 -23.18
N TYR A 89 -23.08 12.24 -22.35
CA TYR A 89 -24.50 11.87 -22.23
C TYR A 89 -25.24 12.00 -23.58
N GLU A 90 -25.10 13.15 -24.26
CA GLU A 90 -25.70 13.41 -25.57
C GLU A 90 -25.26 12.40 -26.63
N ALA A 91 -23.96 12.08 -26.66
CA ALA A 91 -23.40 11.13 -27.61
C ALA A 91 -23.93 9.71 -27.40
N ASN A 92 -24.10 9.28 -26.15
CA ASN A 92 -24.64 7.95 -25.83
C ASN A 92 -26.12 7.81 -26.21
N LEU A 93 -26.93 8.84 -25.95
CA LEU A 93 -28.35 8.87 -26.35
C LEU A 93 -28.58 9.29 -27.81
N ARG A 94 -27.50 9.64 -28.54
CA ARG A 94 -27.54 10.08 -29.95
C ARG A 94 -28.43 11.32 -30.15
N ILE A 95 -28.36 12.26 -29.20
CA ILE A 95 -29.10 13.52 -29.26
C ILE A 95 -28.28 14.52 -30.12
N TYR A 96 -28.52 14.51 -31.43
CA TYR A 96 -27.75 15.34 -32.39
C TYR A 96 -28.16 16.82 -32.43
N THR A 97 -29.28 17.18 -31.80
CA THR A 97 -29.75 18.57 -31.72
C THR A 97 -29.05 19.37 -30.62
N GLY A 98 -28.30 18.69 -29.75
CA GLY A 98 -27.64 19.27 -28.59
C GLY A 98 -28.60 19.77 -27.49
N LEU A 99 -28.00 20.39 -26.48
CA LEU A 99 -28.62 21.04 -25.33
C LEU A 99 -29.60 22.15 -25.75
N ALA A 100 -30.87 22.02 -25.34
CA ALA A 100 -31.93 22.98 -25.64
C ALA A 100 -31.96 24.14 -24.63
N SER A 101 -31.83 23.82 -23.34
CA SER A 101 -31.65 24.83 -22.28
C SER A 101 -30.78 24.27 -21.17
N THR A 102 -30.05 25.16 -20.51
CA THR A 102 -29.35 24.87 -19.25
C THR A 102 -29.68 25.96 -18.24
N SER A 103 -29.85 25.55 -16.98
CA SER A 103 -29.88 26.49 -15.87
C SER A 103 -28.96 26.00 -14.76
N HIS A 104 -28.10 26.91 -14.31
CA HIS A 104 -27.18 26.71 -13.20
C HIS A 104 -27.42 27.83 -12.18
N PRO A 105 -28.13 27.57 -11.07
CA PRO A 105 -28.22 28.53 -9.98
C PRO A 105 -26.84 28.76 -9.33
N PRO A 106 -26.62 29.91 -8.67
CA PRO A 106 -25.38 30.15 -7.94
C PRO A 106 -25.07 29.02 -6.96
N THR A 107 -23.78 28.70 -6.80
CA THR A 107 -23.28 27.69 -5.85
C THR A 107 -23.97 27.85 -4.50
N GLY A 108 -24.73 26.84 -4.12
CA GLY A 108 -25.37 26.75 -2.82
C GLY A 108 -24.44 26.14 -1.79
N VAL A 109 -24.97 25.96 -0.58
CA VAL A 109 -24.33 25.12 0.44
C VAL A 109 -25.33 24.09 0.94
N THR A 110 -24.89 22.84 1.10
CA THR A 110 -25.71 21.79 1.75
C THR A 110 -25.16 21.44 3.12
N GLY A 111 -26.09 21.23 4.05
CA GLY A 111 -25.80 21.01 5.46
C GLY A 111 -25.33 19.60 5.78
N VAL A 112 -24.06 19.47 6.14
CA VAL A 112 -23.65 18.54 7.19
C VAL A 112 -23.10 19.40 8.34
N PRO A 113 -23.74 19.43 9.52
CA PRO A 113 -23.28 20.19 10.68
C PRO A 113 -21.78 19.96 11.02
N PRO A 114 -21.12 20.91 11.72
CA PRO A 114 -21.68 22.07 12.39
C PRO A 114 -21.78 23.34 11.53
N ASN A 115 -21.21 23.35 10.32
CA ASN A 115 -20.97 24.61 9.59
C ASN A 115 -21.83 24.79 8.32
N ASP A 116 -22.65 23.79 7.96
CA ASP A 116 -23.44 23.78 6.73
C ASP A 116 -22.68 24.28 5.48
N ASN A 117 -21.46 23.79 5.28
CA ASN A 117 -20.48 24.46 4.42
C ASN A 117 -20.07 23.69 3.16
N LEU A 118 -20.73 22.57 2.80
CA LEU A 118 -20.35 21.84 1.57
C LEU A 118 -20.87 22.61 0.34
N PRO A 119 -19.99 23.15 -0.52
CA PRO A 119 -20.42 23.78 -1.76
C PRO A 119 -21.18 22.76 -2.63
N ILE A 120 -22.36 23.16 -3.08
CA ILE A 120 -23.17 22.41 -4.03
C ILE A 120 -23.39 23.24 -5.28
N ASP A 121 -23.17 22.62 -6.42
CA ASP A 121 -23.54 23.17 -7.71
C ASP A 121 -24.56 22.26 -8.37
N THR A 122 -25.60 22.85 -8.95
CA THR A 122 -26.66 22.10 -9.64
C THR A 122 -26.82 22.61 -11.06
N TRP A 123 -27.14 21.70 -11.98
CA TRP A 123 -27.53 22.03 -13.35
C TRP A 123 -28.83 21.33 -13.67
N HIS A 124 -29.70 22.04 -14.37
CA HIS A 124 -30.90 21.48 -14.97
C HIS A 124 -30.83 21.71 -16.47
N ASP A 125 -30.61 20.63 -17.19
CA ASP A 125 -30.41 20.61 -18.63
C ASP A 125 -31.61 19.95 -19.31
N THR A 126 -32.09 20.55 -20.40
CA THR A 126 -33.16 19.97 -21.21
C THR A 126 -32.69 19.75 -22.64
N PHE A 127 -33.19 18.69 -23.27
CA PHE A 127 -32.84 18.29 -24.63
C PHE A 127 -34.09 18.05 -25.48
N ALA A 128 -33.90 18.01 -26.79
CA ALA A 128 -34.98 17.63 -27.70
C ALA A 128 -35.47 16.19 -27.41
N GLY A 129 -36.73 15.92 -27.70
CA GLY A 129 -37.34 14.60 -27.47
C GLY A 129 -37.90 14.39 -26.07
N GLY A 130 -37.79 15.38 -25.16
CA GLY A 130 -38.38 15.29 -23.81
C GLY A 130 -37.45 14.67 -22.77
N TYR A 131 -36.14 14.66 -23.05
CA TYR A 131 -35.11 14.30 -22.07
C TYR A 131 -34.75 15.50 -21.21
N THR A 132 -34.59 15.26 -19.91
CA THR A 132 -33.99 16.19 -18.96
C THR A 132 -32.84 15.50 -18.24
N LEU A 133 -31.85 16.30 -17.86
CA LEU A 133 -30.71 15.86 -17.07
C LEU A 133 -30.51 16.82 -15.91
N ASP A 134 -30.71 16.31 -14.71
CA ASP A 134 -30.44 16.99 -13.45
C ASP A 134 -29.07 16.55 -12.96
N ILE A 135 -28.14 17.48 -12.85
CA ILE A 135 -26.77 17.23 -12.41
C ILE A 135 -26.56 17.91 -11.07
N THR A 136 -26.02 17.18 -10.10
CA THR A 136 -25.64 17.72 -8.81
C THR A 136 -24.17 17.41 -8.56
N ALA A 137 -23.35 18.44 -8.39
CA ALA A 137 -21.96 18.34 -7.99
C ALA A 137 -21.82 18.83 -6.54
N ILE A 138 -21.38 17.96 -5.64
CA ILE A 138 -21.14 18.31 -4.24
C ILE A 138 -19.65 18.22 -4.00
N ASN A 139 -19.05 19.31 -3.54
CA ASN A 139 -17.71 19.25 -2.97
C ASN A 139 -17.82 18.63 -1.59
N THR A 140 -17.57 17.33 -1.52
CA THR A 140 -17.59 16.53 -0.29
C THR A 140 -16.30 16.67 0.52
N GLN A 141 -15.46 17.66 0.17
CA GLN A 141 -14.13 17.95 0.70
C GLN A 141 -13.18 16.78 0.49
N PHE A 142 -13.27 15.81 1.39
CA PHE A 142 -12.37 14.70 1.57
C PHE A 142 -12.54 13.60 0.51
N ASN A 143 -13.79 13.24 0.22
CA ASN A 143 -14.17 12.36 -0.89
C ASN A 143 -13.94 13.02 -2.28
N GLY A 144 -13.41 14.25 -2.30
CA GLY A 144 -13.36 15.15 -3.44
C GLY A 144 -14.75 15.53 -3.94
N TYR A 145 -14.97 15.45 -5.24
CA TYR A 145 -16.25 15.86 -5.83
C TYR A 145 -17.13 14.64 -6.10
N GLN A 146 -18.38 14.71 -5.62
CA GLN A 146 -19.43 13.77 -5.96
C GLN A 146 -20.27 14.37 -7.07
N PHE A 147 -20.44 13.65 -8.18
CA PHE A 147 -21.32 14.02 -9.27
C PHE A 147 -22.47 13.04 -9.41
N THR A 148 -23.70 13.53 -9.23
CA THR A 148 -24.93 12.76 -9.41
C THR A 148 -25.61 13.23 -10.69
N PHE A 149 -25.87 12.30 -11.61
CA PHE A 149 -26.58 12.52 -12.87
C PHE A 149 -27.91 11.79 -12.79
N LEU A 150 -29.01 12.54 -12.82
CA LEU A 150 -30.38 12.02 -12.90
C LEU A 150 -30.95 12.41 -14.26
N THR A 151 -31.21 11.43 -15.12
CA THR A 151 -31.95 11.66 -16.36
C THR A 151 -33.42 11.29 -16.18
N ASN A 152 -34.30 12.08 -16.78
CA ASN A 152 -35.71 11.74 -16.95
C ASN A 152 -36.09 11.89 -18.43
N HIS A 153 -36.91 10.98 -18.93
CA HIS A 153 -37.49 11.02 -20.27
C HIS A 153 -38.97 10.72 -20.22
N ASN A 154 -39.77 11.59 -20.84
CA ASN A 154 -41.22 11.38 -20.95
C ASN A 154 -41.54 10.66 -22.27
N LEU A 155 -41.55 9.32 -22.24
CA LEU A 155 -41.74 8.50 -23.44
C LEU A 155 -43.23 8.49 -23.87
N PRO A 156 -43.56 8.94 -25.09
CA PRO A 156 -44.92 8.85 -25.61
C PRO A 156 -45.31 7.39 -25.89
N LEU A 157 -46.40 6.96 -25.26
CA LEU A 157 -46.96 5.61 -25.43
C LEU A 157 -47.86 5.59 -26.67
N ALA A 158 -47.83 4.52 -27.45
CA ALA A 158 -48.59 4.47 -28.71
C ALA A 158 -49.93 3.75 -28.56
N PHE A 159 -49.95 2.60 -27.90
CA PHE A 159 -51.12 1.71 -27.91
C PHE A 159 -51.99 1.86 -26.67
N ILE A 160 -51.41 2.13 -25.49
CA ILE A 160 -52.20 2.30 -24.27
C ILE A 160 -53.21 3.46 -24.37
N GLN A 161 -52.90 4.48 -25.18
CA GLN A 161 -53.74 5.66 -25.38
C GLN A 161 -55.09 5.31 -26.01
N ILE A 162 -55.12 4.28 -26.88
CA ILE A 162 -56.32 3.80 -27.56
C ILE A 162 -57.32 3.22 -26.54
N PHE A 163 -56.82 2.71 -25.41
CA PHE A 163 -57.63 2.16 -24.33
C PHE A 163 -57.89 3.18 -23.20
N GLY A 164 -57.64 4.47 -23.44
CA GLY A 164 -57.84 5.54 -22.46
C GLY A 164 -56.77 5.63 -21.38
N GLY A 165 -55.61 5.00 -21.57
CA GLY A 165 -54.45 5.09 -20.68
C GLY A 165 -53.70 6.43 -20.79
N SER A 166 -52.68 6.60 -19.94
CA SER A 166 -51.82 7.80 -19.95
C SER A 166 -51.13 8.00 -21.31
N PRO A 167 -51.03 9.24 -21.82
CA PRO A 167 -50.36 9.52 -23.09
C PRO A 167 -48.84 9.28 -23.07
N ALA A 168 -48.22 9.29 -21.89
CA ALA A 168 -46.79 9.08 -21.74
C ALA A 168 -46.46 8.36 -20.42
N VAL A 169 -45.23 7.84 -20.36
CA VAL A 169 -44.64 7.27 -19.14
C VAL A 169 -43.30 7.96 -18.86
N GLY A 170 -43.07 8.33 -17.60
CA GLY A 170 -41.78 8.82 -17.15
C GLY A 170 -40.81 7.67 -16.94
N ILE A 171 -39.65 7.74 -17.59
CA ILE A 171 -38.53 6.82 -17.41
C ILE A 171 -37.40 7.64 -16.82
N SER A 172 -36.75 7.13 -15.78
CA SER A 172 -35.63 7.81 -15.14
C SER A 172 -34.42 6.90 -15.02
N ALA A 173 -33.22 7.44 -14.94
CA ALA A 173 -32.04 6.69 -14.55
C ALA A 173 -31.11 7.60 -13.75
N THR A 174 -30.38 7.03 -12.80
CA THR A 174 -29.45 7.78 -11.96
C THR A 174 -28.12 7.06 -11.94
N ALA A 175 -27.05 7.85 -12.01
CA ALA A 175 -25.69 7.40 -11.77
C ALA A 175 -25.00 8.41 -10.87
N THR A 176 -24.18 7.90 -9.95
CA THR A 176 -23.35 8.74 -9.10
C THR A 176 -21.91 8.36 -9.30
N SER A 177 -21.04 9.34 -9.50
CA SER A 177 -19.60 9.17 -9.49
C SER A 177 -18.99 9.96 -8.35
N ILE A 178 -17.87 9.47 -7.84
CA ILE A 178 -17.06 10.20 -6.87
C ILE A 178 -15.63 10.26 -7.41
N VAL A 179 -15.02 11.43 -7.32
CA VAL A 179 -13.61 11.67 -7.58
C VAL A 179 -12.95 12.06 -6.29
N GLY A 180 -12.07 11.19 -5.79
CA GLY A 180 -11.28 11.51 -4.60
C GLY A 180 -10.47 12.78 -4.82
N ASN A 181 -10.42 13.65 -3.80
CA ASN A 181 -9.36 14.63 -3.76
C ASN A 181 -8.06 13.85 -3.51
N GLN A 182 -7.21 13.74 -4.53
CA GLN A 182 -5.95 13.00 -4.46
C GLN A 182 -5.03 13.43 -3.30
N ARG A 183 -5.29 14.58 -2.67
CA ARG A 183 -4.52 15.12 -1.54
C ARG A 183 -5.01 14.70 -0.15
N GLN A 184 -6.09 13.92 -0.01
CA GLN A 184 -6.70 13.66 1.30
C GLN A 184 -7.24 12.23 1.43
N THR A 185 -6.37 11.22 1.36
CA THR A 185 -6.72 9.89 1.88
C THR A 185 -6.50 9.85 3.40
N PRO A 186 -7.36 9.17 4.17
CA PRO A 186 -7.35 9.31 5.63
C PRO A 186 -6.21 8.51 6.24
N ALA A 187 -5.70 8.97 7.37
CA ALA A 187 -4.81 8.15 8.19
C ALA A 187 -5.56 6.90 8.67
N LEU A 188 -6.81 7.08 9.09
CA LEU A 188 -7.69 6.03 9.56
C LEU A 188 -9.06 6.16 8.91
N LEU A 189 -9.55 5.10 8.26
CA LEU A 189 -10.92 4.99 7.76
C LEU A 189 -11.57 3.72 8.29
N THR A 190 -12.70 3.87 8.99
CA THR A 190 -13.57 2.74 9.33
C THR A 190 -14.83 2.74 8.47
N LEU A 191 -15.07 1.62 7.80
CA LEU A 191 -16.15 1.47 6.81
C LEU A 191 -17.52 1.13 7.42
N SER A 192 -17.55 0.59 8.65
CA SER A 192 -18.78 0.23 9.36
C SER A 192 -19.63 1.47 9.66
N SER A 193 -20.95 1.36 9.46
CA SER A 193 -21.94 2.38 9.83
C SER A 193 -22.45 2.24 11.27
N GLU A 194 -21.84 1.36 12.07
CA GLU A 194 -22.26 1.09 13.44
C GLU A 194 -21.88 2.21 14.43
N ALA A 195 -22.50 2.20 15.61
CA ALA A 195 -22.13 3.11 16.69
C ALA A 195 -20.73 2.75 17.25
N CYS A 196 -19.89 3.75 17.47
CA CYS A 196 -18.51 3.60 17.90
C CYS A 196 -17.69 2.66 17.01
N ALA A 197 -17.95 2.69 15.70
CA ALA A 197 -17.16 1.97 14.69
C ALA A 197 -15.68 2.37 14.76
N THR A 198 -15.39 3.62 15.12
CA THR A 198 -14.06 4.08 15.48
C THR A 198 -14.03 4.43 16.96
N GLN A 199 -13.11 3.84 17.71
CA GLN A 199 -12.82 4.22 19.09
C GLN A 199 -11.37 4.69 19.17
N MET A 200 -11.15 5.92 19.61
CA MET A 200 -9.80 6.50 19.73
C MET A 200 -9.64 7.06 21.13
N LYS A 201 -8.81 6.40 21.93
CA LYS A 201 -8.58 6.78 23.33
C LYS A 201 -7.10 7.05 23.53
N GLY A 202 -6.77 8.29 23.83
CA GLY A 202 -5.39 8.71 23.99
C GLY A 202 -4.91 8.64 25.44
N ASN A 203 -3.62 8.93 25.62
CA ASN A 203 -3.05 9.32 26.91
C ASN A 203 -2.66 10.81 26.81
N ALA A 204 -2.89 11.57 27.88
CA ALA A 204 -2.80 13.03 27.97
C ALA A 204 -1.42 13.66 27.67
N SER A 205 -0.46 12.90 27.15
CA SER A 205 0.94 13.35 26.96
C SER A 205 1.50 13.10 25.56
N THR A 206 0.75 12.46 24.65
CA THR A 206 1.34 11.93 23.39
C THR A 206 0.39 12.04 22.21
N LEU A 207 0.89 12.39 21.02
CA LEU A 207 0.14 12.38 19.76
C LEU A 207 -0.31 10.96 19.39
N THR A 208 -1.56 10.77 18.99
CA THR A 208 -2.11 9.44 18.66
C THR A 208 -2.35 9.23 17.17
N ILE A 209 -2.70 10.27 16.40
CA ILE A 209 -2.87 10.14 14.94
C ILE A 209 -2.35 11.40 14.26
N LEU A 210 -1.52 11.22 13.24
CA LEU A 210 -1.14 12.24 12.28
C LEU A 210 -1.88 11.97 10.96
N GLY A 211 -2.71 12.93 10.56
CA GLY A 211 -3.65 12.84 9.44
C GLY A 211 -5.11 12.67 9.89
N ASP A 212 -5.99 12.66 8.89
CA ASP A 212 -7.45 12.65 9.11
C ASP A 212 -7.95 11.28 9.57
N ALA A 213 -8.85 11.27 10.57
CA ALA A 213 -9.53 10.07 11.07
C ALA A 213 -11.01 10.13 10.67
N TYR A 214 -11.48 9.12 9.93
CA TYR A 214 -12.80 9.08 9.33
C TYR A 214 -13.60 7.84 9.77
N SER A 215 -14.81 8.07 10.25
CA SER A 215 -15.78 7.02 10.57
C SER A 215 -17.04 7.12 9.72
N ASN A 216 -17.38 6.05 8.99
CA ASN A 216 -18.71 5.93 8.35
C ASN A 216 -19.84 5.77 9.37
N GLY A 217 -19.52 5.27 10.56
CA GLY A 217 -20.41 5.18 11.71
C GLY A 217 -20.16 6.34 12.66
N THR A 218 -20.32 6.12 13.97
CA THR A 218 -19.93 7.15 14.94
C THR A 218 -18.49 6.96 15.42
N ALA A 219 -17.76 8.07 15.54
CA ALA A 219 -16.43 8.13 16.15
C ALA A 219 -16.55 8.44 17.65
N CYS A 220 -16.08 7.53 18.49
CA CYS A 220 -16.11 7.64 19.94
C CYS A 220 -14.70 7.91 20.45
N VAL A 221 -14.41 9.19 20.68
CA VAL A 221 -13.11 9.69 21.12
C VAL A 221 -13.16 10.20 22.56
N ASP A 222 -11.99 10.33 23.19
CA ASP A 222 -11.86 10.87 24.55
C ASP A 222 -11.01 12.15 24.61
N PRO A 223 -11.02 12.88 25.76
CA PRO A 223 -10.27 14.13 25.92
C PRO A 223 -8.75 13.99 25.95
N ASN A 224 -8.25 12.77 25.99
CA ASN A 224 -6.82 12.48 25.98
C ASN A 224 -6.31 12.17 24.57
N LEU A 225 -7.22 12.04 23.59
CA LEU A 225 -6.85 11.90 22.19
C LEU A 225 -6.18 13.18 21.69
N HIS A 226 -4.93 13.07 21.26
CA HIS A 226 -4.24 14.13 20.53
C HIS A 226 -4.26 13.77 19.03
N LEU A 227 -4.90 14.62 18.22
CA LEU A 227 -5.12 14.41 16.79
C LEU A 227 -4.52 15.55 15.98
N ALA A 228 -3.59 15.23 15.08
CA ALA A 228 -3.00 16.17 14.13
C ALA A 228 -3.66 15.97 12.75
N GLY A 229 -4.93 16.35 12.66
CA GLY A 229 -5.81 16.10 11.51
C GLY A 229 -7.26 16.40 11.88
N ASN A 230 -8.20 16.14 10.99
CA ASN A 230 -9.63 16.27 11.27
C ASN A 230 -10.23 14.95 11.76
N CYS A 231 -11.25 15.03 12.61
CA CYS A 231 -12.06 13.87 13.02
C CYS A 231 -13.43 13.95 12.37
N TYR A 232 -13.74 12.96 11.53
CA TYR A 232 -15.03 12.86 10.84
C TYR A 232 -15.84 11.70 11.41
N GLY A 233 -17.13 11.91 11.60
CA GLY A 233 -18.03 10.82 11.99
C GLY A 233 -19.50 11.19 11.82
N GLN A 234 -20.38 10.19 11.82
CA GLN A 234 -21.83 10.39 11.76
C GLN A 234 -22.36 11.16 12.97
N ALA A 235 -23.60 11.63 12.87
CA ALA A 235 -24.29 12.29 13.96
C ALA A 235 -24.24 11.43 15.24
N GLY A 236 -23.83 12.04 16.37
CA GLY A 236 -23.61 11.34 17.63
C GLY A 236 -22.16 10.92 17.90
N SER A 237 -21.22 11.27 17.01
CA SER A 237 -19.77 11.18 17.28
C SER A 237 -19.32 12.20 18.31
N THR A 238 -18.29 11.87 19.09
CA THR A 238 -17.73 12.73 20.15
C THR A 238 -16.43 13.44 19.74
N CYS A 239 -16.19 13.61 18.43
CA CYS A 239 -14.97 14.19 17.87
C CYS A 239 -14.56 15.56 18.48
N ASP A 240 -15.53 16.32 18.99
CA ASP A 240 -15.34 17.60 19.67
C ASP A 240 -14.57 17.49 21.00
N THR A 241 -14.51 16.29 21.59
CA THR A 241 -13.79 16.06 22.84
C THR A 241 -12.28 15.90 22.66
N ALA A 242 -11.78 15.61 21.45
CA ALA A 242 -10.36 15.43 21.19
C ALA A 242 -9.55 16.74 21.30
N GLN A 243 -8.25 16.62 21.59
CA GLN A 243 -7.31 17.73 21.50
C GLN A 243 -6.68 17.78 20.11
N TYR A 244 -6.88 18.88 19.40
CA TYR A 244 -6.34 19.06 18.06
C TYR A 244 -4.96 19.72 18.09
N TYR A 245 -4.04 19.16 17.32
CA TYR A 245 -2.66 19.63 17.17
C TYR A 245 -2.48 20.32 15.82
N CYS A 246 -1.54 21.27 15.78
CA CYS A 246 -1.14 21.96 14.56
C CYS A 246 -0.29 21.04 13.69
N TYR A 247 -0.61 20.98 12.40
CA TYR A 247 0.08 20.16 11.41
C TYR A 247 0.19 20.86 10.05
N ASN A 248 1.01 20.32 9.14
CA ASN A 248 1.01 20.73 7.74
C ASN A 248 1.29 19.53 6.82
N ALA A 249 1.26 19.77 5.51
CA ALA A 249 1.38 18.73 4.49
C ALA A 249 2.83 18.33 4.17
N ASN A 250 3.83 18.86 4.88
CA ASN A 250 5.22 18.48 4.63
C ASN A 250 5.51 17.13 5.28
N PRO A 251 6.09 16.17 4.54
CA PRO A 251 6.55 14.90 5.12
C PRO A 251 7.54 15.13 6.27
N GLY A 252 7.42 14.36 7.34
CA GLY A 252 8.28 14.47 8.53
C GLY A 252 8.02 15.72 9.40
N PHE A 253 6.90 16.42 9.18
CA PHE A 253 6.48 17.50 10.05
C PHE A 253 6.10 16.97 11.44
N VAL A 254 6.55 17.66 12.49
CA VAL A 254 6.27 17.28 13.88
C VAL A 254 5.10 18.09 14.41
N PRO A 255 3.96 17.46 14.73
CA PRO A 255 2.81 18.17 15.25
C PRO A 255 3.06 18.79 16.62
N TYR A 256 2.46 19.96 16.87
CA TYR A 256 2.62 20.69 18.13
C TYR A 256 1.29 21.26 18.63
N PRO A 257 1.11 21.47 19.94
CA PRO A 257 -0.14 22.01 20.47
C PRO A 257 -0.32 23.49 20.05
N PRO A 258 -1.54 23.93 19.73
CA PRO A 258 -1.79 25.32 19.35
C PRO A 258 -1.41 26.29 20.48
N GLY A 259 -0.78 27.41 20.13
CA GLY A 259 -0.46 28.48 21.06
C GLY A 259 -1.68 29.38 21.35
N PRO A 260 -1.53 30.43 22.18
CA PRO A 260 -2.60 31.38 22.49
C PRO A 260 -3.20 32.11 21.26
N GLY A 261 -2.47 32.13 20.14
CA GLY A 261 -2.89 32.70 18.86
C GLY A 261 -3.23 31.66 17.78
N GLY A 262 -3.35 30.38 18.13
CA GLY A 262 -3.52 29.28 17.18
C GLY A 262 -2.19 28.67 16.72
N CYS A 263 -2.17 28.13 15.50
CA CYS A 263 -0.96 27.56 14.89
C CYS A 263 -0.01 28.65 14.38
N ASN A 264 1.27 28.32 14.30
CA ASN A 264 2.29 29.23 13.79
C ASN A 264 2.26 29.25 12.25
N GLY A 265 2.46 30.43 11.66
CA GLY A 265 2.66 30.57 10.21
C GLY A 265 1.47 30.07 9.38
N THR A 266 1.74 29.13 8.47
CA THR A 266 0.75 28.52 7.56
C THR A 266 0.28 27.14 8.01
N ASP A 267 0.62 26.73 9.24
CA ASP A 267 0.21 25.44 9.78
C ASP A 267 -1.29 25.44 10.09
N ILE A 268 -1.90 24.25 10.02
CA ILE A 268 -3.35 24.04 10.08
C ILE A 268 -3.69 23.38 11.40
N LEU A 269 -4.74 23.88 12.07
CA LEU A 269 -5.35 23.21 13.22
C LEU A 269 -6.46 22.29 12.71
N GLY A 270 -6.44 21.04 13.16
CA GLY A 270 -7.53 20.10 12.90
C GLY A 270 -8.85 20.50 13.55
N ALA A 271 -9.95 19.91 13.09
CA ALA A 271 -11.29 20.18 13.63
C ALA A 271 -12.20 18.94 13.60
N PRO A 272 -13.23 18.91 14.48
CA PRO A 272 -14.30 17.94 14.38
C PRO A 272 -15.26 18.27 13.23
N VAL A 273 -15.65 17.26 12.46
CA VAL A 273 -16.65 17.35 11.38
C VAL A 273 -17.73 16.30 11.65
N VAL A 274 -18.82 16.74 12.29
CA VAL A 274 -19.90 15.86 12.74
C VAL A 274 -21.26 16.54 12.48
N PRO A 275 -22.15 15.92 11.68
CA PRO A 275 -21.93 14.69 10.93
C PRO A 275 -20.87 14.84 9.81
N ALA A 276 -20.45 13.72 9.26
CA ALA A 276 -19.74 13.65 8.00
C ALA A 276 -20.50 12.72 7.04
N PRO A 277 -20.30 12.85 5.72
CA PRO A 277 -20.72 11.84 4.75
C PRO A 277 -20.16 10.44 5.07
N SER A 278 -20.54 9.41 4.30
CA SER A 278 -19.82 8.13 4.35
C SER A 278 -18.82 8.05 3.21
N LEU A 279 -17.63 7.51 3.46
CA LEU A 279 -16.67 7.14 2.42
C LEU A 279 -16.94 5.69 2.00
N PRO A 280 -17.15 5.42 0.72
CA PRO A 280 -17.25 4.04 0.28
C PRO A 280 -15.90 3.33 0.39
N ASP A 281 -15.91 2.00 0.47
CA ASP A 281 -14.68 1.20 0.39
C ASP A 281 -13.92 1.55 -0.90
N PRO A 282 -12.63 1.94 -0.84
CA PRO A 282 -11.81 2.18 -2.02
C PRO A 282 -11.73 0.98 -2.97
N GLY A 283 -11.90 -0.24 -2.48
CA GLY A 283 -11.90 -1.46 -3.29
C GLY A 283 -10.52 -1.80 -3.83
N TYR A 284 -9.46 -1.56 -3.05
CA TYR A 284 -8.09 -1.91 -3.45
C TYR A 284 -7.97 -3.42 -3.70
N THR A 285 -7.07 -3.80 -4.61
CA THR A 285 -6.85 -5.19 -5.03
C THR A 285 -5.40 -5.60 -4.83
N ALA A 286 -5.13 -6.84 -4.41
CA ALA A 286 -3.76 -7.40 -4.43
C ALA A 286 -3.54 -8.25 -5.70
N THR A 287 -3.08 -7.62 -6.76
CA THR A 287 -2.92 -8.27 -8.08
C THR A 287 -1.79 -9.29 -8.13
N SER A 288 -0.77 -9.14 -7.29
CA SER A 288 0.44 -9.97 -7.33
C SER A 288 0.38 -11.24 -6.49
N GLU A 289 -0.64 -11.41 -5.63
CA GLU A 289 -0.77 -12.57 -4.73
C GLU A 289 -0.67 -13.89 -5.49
N ALA A 290 -1.34 -14.00 -6.64
CA ALA A 290 -1.51 -15.27 -7.35
C ALA A 290 -0.20 -15.90 -7.82
N TYR A 291 0.89 -15.11 -7.85
CA TYR A 291 2.23 -15.56 -8.22
C TYR A 291 3.01 -16.18 -7.05
N TYR A 292 2.49 -16.10 -5.83
CA TYR A 292 3.12 -16.61 -4.60
C TYR A 292 2.31 -17.75 -3.94
N GLY A 293 1.49 -18.48 -4.70
CA GLY A 293 0.67 -19.58 -4.18
C GLY A 293 1.43 -20.86 -3.75
N LEU A 294 2.75 -20.89 -3.83
CA LEU A 294 3.57 -22.02 -3.36
C LEU A 294 3.71 -22.01 -1.83
N ALA A 295 4.05 -23.14 -1.23
CA ALA A 295 4.31 -23.21 0.21
C ALA A 295 5.54 -22.37 0.57
N GLY A 296 5.40 -21.50 1.57
CA GLY A 296 6.53 -20.78 2.15
C GLY A 296 7.44 -21.74 2.92
N ALA A 297 8.73 -21.40 2.99
CA ALA A 297 9.74 -22.19 3.67
C ALA A 297 10.50 -21.34 4.69
N VAL A 298 11.01 -21.99 5.73
CA VAL A 298 11.82 -21.35 6.77
C VAL A 298 13.16 -22.05 6.83
N PHE A 299 14.24 -21.29 6.62
CA PHE A 299 15.60 -21.81 6.57
C PHE A 299 16.40 -21.31 7.76
N GLY A 300 17.01 -22.23 8.49
CA GLY A 300 17.96 -21.90 9.54
C GLY A 300 19.24 -21.36 8.91
N ARG A 301 19.55 -20.09 9.16
CA ARG A 301 20.78 -19.42 8.69
C ARG A 301 21.79 -19.18 9.81
N GLY A 302 21.42 -19.61 11.03
CA GLY A 302 22.19 -19.55 12.27
C GLY A 302 22.48 -18.14 12.75
N GLY A 303 21.94 -17.84 13.92
CA GLY A 303 21.75 -16.45 14.36
C GLY A 303 20.40 -15.89 13.88
N TYR A 304 19.91 -16.29 12.71
CA TYR A 304 18.57 -15.93 12.23
C TYR A 304 17.91 -17.04 11.39
N TRP A 305 16.61 -16.87 11.14
CA TRP A 305 15.78 -17.68 10.27
C TRP A 305 15.35 -16.86 9.06
N GLU A 306 15.55 -17.38 7.85
CA GLU A 306 15.10 -16.76 6.62
C GLU A 306 13.76 -17.37 6.20
N MET A 307 12.80 -16.52 5.84
CA MET A 307 11.47 -16.93 5.40
C MET A 307 11.30 -16.58 3.93
N THR A 308 10.96 -17.56 3.09
CA THR A 308 10.62 -17.28 1.69
C THR A 308 9.14 -16.91 1.56
N PRO A 309 8.77 -16.05 0.60
CA PRO A 309 7.36 -15.78 0.35
C PRO A 309 6.61 -17.06 -0.04
N GLY A 310 5.30 -17.06 0.19
CA GLY A 310 4.46 -18.22 0.00
C GLY A 310 3.38 -18.36 1.06
N THR A 311 2.72 -19.52 1.05
CA THR A 311 1.65 -19.87 1.99
C THR A 311 2.21 -20.53 3.25
N TYR A 312 1.83 -19.97 4.40
CA TYR A 312 2.12 -20.49 5.74
C TYR A 312 0.83 -20.91 6.43
N ASN A 313 0.82 -22.09 7.04
CA ASN A 313 -0.35 -22.64 7.72
C ASN A 313 -0.21 -22.54 9.24
N ASN A 314 -1.14 -21.87 9.92
CA ASN A 314 -1.19 -21.65 11.38
C ASN A 314 0.14 -21.09 11.91
N TRP A 315 0.62 -20.00 11.31
CA TRP A 315 1.92 -19.44 11.66
C TRP A 315 1.91 -18.84 13.06
N SER A 316 2.89 -19.22 13.87
CA SER A 316 3.14 -18.57 15.15
C SER A 316 4.61 -18.56 15.51
N ILE A 317 5.07 -17.43 16.04
CA ILE A 317 6.40 -17.28 16.64
C ILE A 317 6.27 -16.59 18.00
N SER A 318 7.07 -17.04 18.96
CA SER A 318 7.08 -16.52 20.33
C SER A 318 8.47 -16.58 20.97
N SER A 319 9.52 -16.54 20.14
CA SER A 319 10.92 -16.68 20.57
C SER A 319 11.70 -15.40 20.28
N ASN A 320 12.75 -15.12 21.06
CA ASN A 320 13.69 -14.02 20.81
C ASN A 320 14.66 -14.32 19.63
N THR A 321 14.24 -15.11 18.66
CA THR A 321 15.05 -15.49 17.48
C THR A 321 14.72 -14.57 16.33
N CYS A 322 15.73 -14.13 15.57
CA CYS A 322 15.56 -13.20 14.46
C CYS A 322 14.96 -13.91 13.23
N TYR A 323 13.86 -13.40 12.68
CA TYR A 323 13.29 -13.83 11.39
C TYR A 323 13.41 -12.72 10.35
N PHE A 324 13.95 -13.07 9.19
CA PHE A 324 14.08 -12.19 8.03
C PHE A 324 13.11 -12.61 6.93
N LEU A 325 12.44 -11.65 6.31
CA LEU A 325 11.49 -11.87 5.22
C LEU A 325 12.15 -11.55 3.88
N ASP A 326 12.15 -12.53 2.98
CA ASP A 326 12.47 -12.32 1.57
C ASP A 326 11.36 -11.52 0.86
N ALA A 327 11.71 -10.80 -0.21
CA ALA A 327 10.73 -10.02 -0.97
C ALA A 327 9.62 -10.91 -1.57
N GLY A 328 8.36 -10.54 -1.38
CA GLY A 328 7.23 -11.27 -1.95
C GLY A 328 5.93 -11.17 -1.14
N VAL A 329 4.98 -12.05 -1.45
CA VAL A 329 3.68 -12.12 -0.74
C VAL A 329 3.68 -13.30 0.23
N TYR A 330 3.24 -13.05 1.46
CA TYR A 330 3.11 -14.05 2.53
C TYR A 330 1.63 -14.30 2.80
N THR A 331 1.16 -15.49 2.41
CA THR A 331 -0.22 -15.90 2.60
C THR A 331 -0.36 -16.60 3.95
N TRP A 332 -1.08 -15.97 4.88
CA TRP A 332 -1.30 -16.48 6.23
C TRP A 332 -2.60 -17.27 6.33
N ASN A 333 -2.53 -18.58 6.11
CA ASN A 333 -3.68 -19.48 6.21
C ASN A 333 -3.78 -20.07 7.63
N GLY A 334 -4.89 -19.86 8.34
CA GLY A 334 -5.00 -20.18 9.76
C GLY A 334 -4.48 -19.07 10.69
N GLY A 335 -4.26 -17.86 10.16
CA GLY A 335 -3.81 -16.69 10.91
C GLY A 335 -2.30 -16.53 11.04
N TYR A 336 -1.90 -15.40 11.62
CA TYR A 336 -0.52 -14.99 11.90
C TYR A 336 -0.43 -14.58 13.37
N ALA A 337 0.47 -15.20 14.11
CA ALA A 337 0.82 -14.77 15.46
C ALA A 337 2.33 -14.47 15.57
N SER A 338 2.67 -13.30 16.05
CA SER A 338 4.05 -12.93 16.38
C SER A 338 4.10 -12.27 17.73
N HIS A 339 4.64 -13.00 18.70
CA HIS A 339 4.86 -12.55 20.07
C HIS A 339 6.35 -12.31 20.35
N GLY A 340 7.07 -11.95 19.29
CA GLY A 340 8.51 -11.73 19.30
C GLY A 340 9.24 -12.55 18.25
N GLY A 341 10.35 -11.99 17.76
CA GLY A 341 11.28 -12.65 16.86
C GLY A 341 11.19 -12.25 15.38
N LEU A 342 10.04 -11.76 14.88
CA LEU A 342 10.00 -11.22 13.51
C LEU A 342 10.82 -9.93 13.45
N SER A 343 11.95 -9.95 12.74
CA SER A 343 12.88 -8.82 12.64
C SER A 343 12.48 -7.83 11.56
N SER A 344 12.70 -8.16 10.28
CA SER A 344 12.43 -7.24 9.18
C SER A 344 12.56 -7.86 7.79
N ASN A 345 12.10 -7.13 6.77
CA ASN A 345 12.48 -7.28 5.36
C ASN A 345 13.49 -6.22 4.86
N GLU A 346 13.85 -5.22 5.68
CA GLU A 346 14.93 -4.27 5.42
C GLU A 346 16.29 -4.96 5.51
N LEU A 347 17.32 -4.49 4.81
CA LEU A 347 18.65 -5.06 4.88
C LEU A 347 19.60 -4.08 5.58
N LYS A 348 20.10 -4.44 6.77
CA LYS A 348 21.02 -3.63 7.58
C LYS A 348 22.46 -4.19 7.59
N PRO A 349 23.48 -3.35 7.82
CA PRO A 349 24.88 -3.80 7.92
C PRO A 349 25.16 -4.61 9.20
N PRO A 350 26.29 -5.37 9.24
CA PRO A 350 26.75 -6.05 10.45
C PRO A 350 27.30 -5.03 11.47
N GLY A 351 26.46 -4.61 12.40
CA GLY A 351 26.75 -3.54 13.36
C GLY A 351 26.47 -2.16 12.76
N GLU A 352 25.30 -1.61 13.07
CA GLU A 352 24.79 -0.32 12.59
C GLU A 352 25.66 0.86 13.05
N VAL A 353 25.96 1.78 12.13
CA VAL A 353 26.69 3.02 12.44
C VAL A 353 25.74 4.12 12.87
N LEU A 354 26.19 5.05 13.70
CA LEU A 354 25.39 6.22 14.03
C LEU A 354 25.39 7.22 12.85
N TRP A 355 24.22 7.58 12.31
CA TRP A 355 24.10 8.53 11.19
C TRP A 355 24.83 9.88 11.41
N THR A 356 24.93 10.35 12.66
CA THR A 356 25.62 11.61 13.00
C THR A 356 27.14 11.50 12.94
N GLN A 357 27.69 10.29 12.95
CA GLN A 357 29.12 10.00 13.05
C GLN A 357 29.53 8.89 12.07
N PRO A 358 29.30 9.06 10.76
CA PRO A 358 29.71 8.09 9.76
C PRO A 358 31.23 7.93 9.76
N GLY A 359 31.72 6.74 9.38
CA GLY A 359 33.15 6.40 9.38
C GLY A 359 33.74 6.07 10.75
N SER A 360 32.98 6.29 11.83
CA SER A 360 33.47 6.15 13.20
C SER A 360 33.25 4.75 13.78
N LYS A 361 33.80 4.53 14.97
CA LYS A 361 33.61 3.30 15.75
C LYS A 361 32.31 3.30 16.58
N ASN A 362 31.50 4.35 16.47
CA ASN A 362 30.33 4.55 17.31
C ASN A 362 29.06 4.05 16.61
N GLY A 363 28.37 3.12 17.27
CA GLY A 363 27.02 2.68 16.89
C GLY A 363 25.93 3.37 17.72
N PRO A 364 24.65 3.16 17.38
CA PRO A 364 23.53 3.65 18.17
C PRO A 364 23.45 2.95 19.54
N SER A 365 22.79 3.59 20.51
CA SER A 365 22.61 3.04 21.86
C SER A 365 21.71 1.81 21.92
N ALA A 366 20.84 1.64 20.92
CA ALA A 366 20.12 0.43 20.62
C ALA A 366 20.05 0.32 19.10
N SER A 367 20.37 -0.85 18.57
CA SER A 367 20.38 -1.12 17.14
C SER A 367 18.98 -1.49 16.63
N PHE A 368 18.77 -1.28 15.34
CA PHE A 368 17.48 -1.43 14.67
C PHE A 368 16.82 -2.81 14.90
N TRP A 369 17.56 -3.92 14.78
CA TRP A 369 17.08 -5.27 15.10
C TRP A 369 17.46 -5.76 16.50
N GLY A 370 17.95 -4.88 17.37
CA GLY A 370 18.34 -5.17 18.74
C GLY A 370 19.48 -6.19 18.86
N GLY A 371 19.17 -7.47 19.06
CA GLY A 371 20.19 -8.52 19.21
C GLY A 371 20.65 -9.14 17.90
N CYS A 372 20.11 -8.67 16.78
CA CYS A 372 20.13 -9.39 15.50
C CYS A 372 21.02 -8.73 14.45
N ASP A 373 21.61 -7.56 14.70
CA ASP A 373 22.21 -6.67 13.68
C ASP A 373 23.49 -7.17 13.02
N GLY A 374 23.85 -8.44 13.20
CA GLY A 374 25.11 -8.99 12.74
C GLY A 374 26.31 -8.37 13.46
N ALA A 375 27.46 -9.01 13.30
CA ALA A 375 28.72 -8.52 13.86
C ALA A 375 29.88 -9.13 13.10
N PHE A 376 30.99 -8.39 13.03
CA PHE A 376 32.25 -8.86 12.49
C PHE A 376 33.40 -8.49 13.43
N SER A 377 34.56 -9.11 13.21
CA SER A 377 35.80 -8.78 13.89
C SER A 377 36.96 -8.79 12.91
N LEU A 378 37.99 -8.00 13.23
CA LEU A 378 39.24 -7.96 12.47
C LEU A 378 40.36 -8.67 13.22
N SER A 379 41.18 -9.41 12.48
CA SER A 379 42.46 -9.93 12.99
C SER A 379 43.54 -9.84 11.93
N THR A 380 44.80 -9.75 12.35
CA THR A 380 45.92 -9.81 11.40
C THR A 380 46.21 -11.26 11.03
N ALA A 381 46.48 -11.51 9.76
CA ALA A 381 46.82 -12.82 9.24
C ALA A 381 48.01 -12.72 8.27
N ILE A 382 48.66 -13.84 7.97
CA ILE A 382 49.81 -13.86 7.06
C ILE A 382 49.31 -14.01 5.61
N ALA A 383 49.44 -12.95 4.80
CA ALA A 383 48.96 -12.91 3.42
C ALA A 383 49.77 -13.79 2.43
N GLY A 384 50.94 -14.26 2.85
CA GLY A 384 51.93 -14.90 1.99
C GLY A 384 52.99 -13.92 1.50
N ALA A 385 54.14 -14.43 1.08
CA ALA A 385 55.28 -13.61 0.69
C ALA A 385 54.92 -12.66 -0.47
N GLY A 386 55.19 -11.36 -0.29
CA GLY A 386 54.95 -10.33 -1.31
C GLY A 386 53.52 -9.78 -1.37
N ASN A 387 52.57 -10.39 -0.65
CA ASN A 387 51.15 -9.99 -0.68
C ASN A 387 50.71 -9.21 0.57
N GLY A 388 51.60 -8.88 1.50
CA GLY A 388 51.23 -8.08 2.66
C GLY A 388 50.81 -6.66 2.30
N LEU A 389 49.88 -6.11 3.08
CA LEU A 389 49.50 -4.70 3.04
C LEU A 389 50.70 -3.81 3.38
N LYS A 390 50.76 -2.63 2.76
CA LYS A 390 51.87 -1.67 2.92
C LYS A 390 51.39 -0.27 3.25
N HIS A 391 51.87 0.31 4.35
CA HIS A 391 51.47 1.59 4.90
C HIS A 391 52.61 2.65 4.89
N GLN A 392 53.24 2.83 3.73
CA GLN A 392 54.25 3.88 3.46
C GLN A 392 55.51 3.91 4.34
N GLY A 393 55.85 2.90 5.15
CA GLY A 393 57.17 2.89 5.82
C GLY A 393 57.27 2.28 7.21
N GLY A 394 56.48 1.25 7.55
CA GLY A 394 56.71 0.47 8.77
C GLY A 394 55.46 -0.23 9.27
N GLY A 395 54.38 0.51 9.43
CA GLY A 395 53.07 -0.01 9.82
C GLY A 395 52.09 1.13 10.10
N GLY A 396 50.81 0.80 10.17
CA GLY A 396 49.77 1.77 10.47
C GLY A 396 48.39 1.14 10.47
N ASN A 397 47.39 1.99 10.69
CA ASN A 397 46.03 1.56 10.97
C ASN A 397 45.21 1.54 9.69
N TRP A 398 44.30 0.57 9.61
CA TRP A 398 43.33 0.44 8.54
C TRP A 398 41.93 0.44 9.16
N GLY A 399 41.05 1.29 8.65
CA GLY A 399 39.62 1.24 8.92
C GLY A 399 38.98 0.25 7.98
N VAL A 400 38.06 -0.58 8.47
CA VAL A 400 37.29 -1.54 7.67
C VAL A 400 35.82 -1.41 8.00
N GLU A 401 35.01 -1.34 6.95
CA GLU A 401 33.56 -1.32 7.00
C GLU A 401 32.96 -2.34 6.05
N LEU A 402 31.77 -2.82 6.39
CA LEU A 402 31.03 -3.77 5.59
C LEU A 402 29.65 -3.22 5.26
N THR A 403 29.15 -3.54 4.07
CA THR A 403 27.72 -3.41 3.75
C THR A 403 27.15 -4.79 3.46
N SER A 404 25.95 -5.06 3.96
CA SER A 404 25.20 -6.26 3.61
C SER A 404 24.66 -6.13 2.19
N VAL A 405 24.70 -7.21 1.42
CA VAL A 405 24.19 -7.25 0.04
C VAL A 405 23.30 -8.47 -0.17
N ARG A 406 22.19 -8.25 -0.87
CA ARG A 406 21.22 -9.27 -1.24
C ARG A 406 20.72 -9.04 -2.66
N TYR A 407 20.30 -10.10 -3.33
CA TYR A 407 19.58 -10.03 -4.59
C TYR A 407 18.17 -10.57 -4.41
N ASP A 408 17.17 -9.73 -4.67
CA ASP A 408 15.76 -10.07 -4.52
C ASP A 408 15.07 -10.13 -5.88
N ARG A 409 14.20 -11.13 -6.05
CA ARG A 409 13.46 -11.34 -7.30
C ARG A 409 11.99 -11.03 -7.09
N PHE A 410 11.39 -10.36 -8.05
CA PHE A 410 9.95 -10.14 -8.09
C PHE A 410 9.36 -10.95 -9.24
N VAL A 411 8.53 -11.95 -8.92
CA VAL A 411 8.12 -12.99 -9.89
C VAL A 411 6.85 -12.68 -10.68
N ASP A 412 6.10 -11.63 -10.33
CA ASP A 412 4.90 -11.22 -11.05
C ASP A 412 5.27 -10.66 -12.44
N PRO A 413 4.82 -11.31 -13.54
CA PRO A 413 5.10 -10.89 -14.90
C PRO A 413 4.15 -9.80 -15.43
N THR A 414 3.08 -9.46 -14.70
CA THR A 414 2.08 -8.46 -15.14
C THR A 414 2.58 -7.03 -14.98
N VAL A 415 3.58 -6.84 -14.12
CA VAL A 415 4.25 -5.56 -13.94
C VAL A 415 5.18 -5.32 -15.13
N ALA A 416 4.71 -4.49 -16.07
CA ALA A 416 5.44 -4.18 -17.29
C ALA A 416 6.84 -3.63 -16.97
N GLY A 417 7.85 -4.18 -17.65
CA GLY A 417 9.24 -3.77 -17.52
C GLY A 417 9.95 -4.26 -16.25
N ASN A 418 9.31 -5.03 -15.35
CA ASN A 418 9.87 -5.52 -14.08
C ASN A 418 11.38 -5.84 -14.14
N PRO A 419 12.26 -4.94 -13.62
CA PRO A 419 13.71 -5.12 -13.68
C PRO A 419 14.20 -6.26 -12.77
N CYS A 420 13.39 -6.62 -11.77
CA CYS A 420 13.68 -7.67 -10.80
C CYS A 420 13.15 -9.04 -11.21
N SER A 421 12.60 -9.21 -12.42
CA SER A 421 12.04 -10.47 -12.92
C SER A 421 13.11 -11.46 -13.39
N GLY A 422 14.24 -10.95 -13.84
CA GLY A 422 15.38 -11.71 -14.36
C GLY A 422 16.00 -12.61 -13.30
N PHE A 423 16.78 -13.61 -13.74
CA PHE A 423 17.40 -14.60 -12.84
C PHE A 423 18.26 -13.97 -11.73
N VAL A 424 18.98 -12.89 -12.06
CA VAL A 424 19.85 -12.18 -11.10
C VAL A 424 19.05 -11.37 -10.07
N GLY A 425 17.80 -10.98 -10.38
CA GLY A 425 16.99 -10.11 -9.53
C GLY A 425 17.54 -8.68 -9.43
N CYS A 426 16.97 -7.91 -8.51
CA CYS A 426 17.42 -6.58 -8.14
C CYS A 426 18.37 -6.65 -6.95
N ARG A 427 19.50 -5.96 -7.07
CA ARG A 427 20.50 -5.85 -6.01
C ARG A 427 20.00 -4.88 -4.95
N ARG A 428 20.18 -5.24 -3.69
CA ARG A 428 20.07 -4.39 -2.51
C ARG A 428 21.42 -4.37 -1.81
N GLU A 429 21.79 -3.21 -1.32
CA GLU A 429 22.97 -2.96 -0.51
C GLU A 429 22.49 -2.13 0.68
N SER A 430 23.03 -2.40 1.87
CA SER A 430 22.74 -1.63 3.08
C SER A 430 23.69 -0.45 3.24
N ALA A 431 23.32 0.50 4.10
CA ALA A 431 24.27 1.45 4.66
C ALA A 431 25.49 0.71 5.26
N PRO A 432 26.66 1.36 5.37
CA PRO A 432 27.89 0.81 5.94
C PRO A 432 27.75 0.51 7.44
N SER A 433 28.50 -0.50 7.90
CA SER A 433 28.64 -0.82 9.32
C SER A 433 29.43 0.25 10.09
N ILE A 434 29.47 0.13 11.42
CA ILE A 434 30.52 0.75 12.22
C ILE A 434 31.89 0.40 11.67
N CYS A 435 32.80 1.37 11.69
CA CYS A 435 34.17 1.13 11.29
C CYS A 435 34.90 0.34 12.40
N GLN A 436 35.62 -0.69 12.00
CA GLN A 436 36.60 -1.38 12.86
C GLN A 436 38.01 -1.08 12.40
N GLU A 437 38.93 -0.94 13.36
CA GLU A 437 40.29 -0.54 13.06
C GLU A 437 41.27 -1.66 13.41
N ILE A 438 42.27 -1.86 12.56
CA ILE A 438 43.34 -2.81 12.80
C ILE A 438 44.69 -2.29 12.31
N ASN A 439 45.74 -2.61 13.06
CA ASN A 439 47.10 -2.23 12.70
C ASN A 439 47.81 -3.36 11.95
N THR A 440 48.56 -3.01 10.89
CA THR A 440 49.44 -3.96 10.18
C THR A 440 50.87 -3.43 10.12
N ILE A 441 51.84 -4.35 10.04
CA ILE A 441 53.27 -4.03 9.94
C ILE A 441 53.78 -4.44 8.55
N ASP A 442 54.39 -3.50 7.84
CA ASP A 442 54.82 -3.65 6.44
C ASP A 442 55.82 -4.80 6.28
N THR A 443 56.66 -5.06 7.28
CA THR A 443 57.69 -6.12 7.22
C THR A 443 57.15 -7.52 7.43
N ASN A 444 55.93 -7.68 7.92
CA ASN A 444 55.41 -8.98 8.39
C ASN A 444 54.55 -9.73 7.36
N ASN A 445 54.45 -9.22 6.12
CA ASN A 445 53.49 -9.71 5.12
C ASN A 445 52.06 -9.81 5.67
N SER A 446 51.67 -8.85 6.53
CA SER A 446 50.37 -8.82 7.18
C SER A 446 49.25 -8.57 6.16
N GLY A 447 48.21 -9.37 6.21
CA GLY A 447 46.89 -9.09 5.66
C GLY A 447 45.86 -8.97 6.78
N ILE A 448 44.63 -8.62 6.42
CA ILE A 448 43.51 -8.51 7.36
C ILE A 448 42.55 -9.67 7.10
N ASN A 449 42.24 -10.39 8.16
CA ASN A 449 41.15 -11.35 8.20
C ASN A 449 39.91 -10.63 8.74
N VAL A 450 38.88 -10.57 7.90
CA VAL A 450 37.55 -10.10 8.27
C VAL A 450 36.72 -11.32 8.61
N ASN A 451 36.39 -11.48 9.89
CA ASN A 451 35.67 -12.63 10.40
C ASN A 451 34.26 -12.21 10.82
N ILE A 452 33.25 -12.74 10.14
CA ILE A 452 31.85 -12.55 10.54
C ILE A 452 31.63 -13.37 11.81
N THR A 453 31.31 -12.69 12.91
CA THR A 453 31.02 -13.32 14.21
C THR A 453 29.53 -13.55 14.41
N GLN A 454 28.69 -12.83 13.67
CA GLN A 454 27.25 -13.06 13.56
C GLN A 454 26.80 -12.55 12.19
N ASN A 455 26.17 -13.41 11.40
CA ASN A 455 25.68 -12.99 10.09
C ASN A 455 24.50 -12.01 10.26
N ALA A 456 24.51 -10.89 9.52
CA ALA A 456 23.39 -9.99 9.43
C ALA A 456 22.21 -10.70 8.73
N PRO A 457 20.99 -10.65 9.30
CA PRO A 457 19.79 -11.19 8.68
C PRO A 457 19.63 -10.72 7.23
N GLY A 458 19.36 -11.67 6.32
CA GLY A 458 19.16 -11.41 4.90
C GLY A 458 20.42 -11.24 4.05
N ALA A 459 21.61 -11.07 4.66
CA ALA A 459 22.86 -10.89 3.93
C ALA A 459 23.28 -12.17 3.19
N GLN A 460 23.36 -12.07 1.86
CA GLN A 460 23.91 -13.11 0.98
C GLN A 460 25.40 -12.87 0.69
N TYR A 461 25.79 -11.59 0.69
CA TYR A 461 27.15 -11.13 0.46
C TYR A 461 27.48 -9.97 1.39
N TYR A 462 28.77 -9.71 1.55
CA TYR A 462 29.30 -8.49 2.14
C TYR A 462 30.22 -7.78 1.15
N ASN A 463 30.00 -6.49 0.92
CA ASN A 463 31.04 -5.66 0.33
C ASN A 463 31.97 -5.19 1.45
N VAL A 464 33.27 -5.27 1.20
CA VAL A 464 34.30 -4.82 2.15
C VAL A 464 34.89 -3.52 1.65
N TYR A 465 34.98 -2.54 2.54
CA TYR A 465 35.58 -1.24 2.30
C TYR A 465 36.74 -1.02 3.26
N VAL A 466 37.79 -0.34 2.79
CA VAL A 466 38.99 -0.06 3.57
C VAL A 466 39.39 1.41 3.49
N ASP A 467 39.75 1.99 4.63
CA ASP A 467 40.35 3.32 4.72
C ASP A 467 41.79 3.20 5.26
N PRO A 468 42.81 3.65 4.51
CA PRO A 468 44.19 3.67 4.99
C PRO A 468 44.47 4.70 6.11
N GLY A 469 43.52 5.59 6.43
CA GLY A 469 43.60 6.54 7.55
C GLY A 469 43.16 5.94 8.91
N GLY A 470 42.56 4.75 8.92
CA GLY A 470 41.91 4.20 10.11
C GLY A 470 40.40 4.51 10.12
N CYS A 471 39.77 4.47 11.30
CA CYS A 471 38.39 4.92 11.45
C CYS A 471 38.35 6.42 11.74
N GLU A 472 37.67 7.19 10.91
CA GLU A 472 37.60 8.65 11.01
C GLU A 472 36.14 9.11 11.18
N THR A 473 35.90 10.06 12.08
CA THR A 473 34.57 10.72 12.17
C THR A 473 34.51 11.84 11.15
N TYR A 474 33.46 11.89 10.32
CA TYR A 474 33.24 12.96 9.33
C TYR A 474 32.13 13.93 9.79
N PRO A 475 32.45 15.09 10.38
CA PRO A 475 31.45 16.09 10.73
C PRO A 475 30.81 16.65 9.45
N GLY A 476 29.51 16.40 9.24
CA GLY A 476 28.76 16.88 8.07
C GLY A 476 28.54 15.87 6.94
N GLY A 477 28.85 14.58 7.15
CA GLY A 477 28.27 13.48 6.37
C GLY A 477 28.82 13.23 4.95
N ASN A 478 29.92 13.88 4.54
CA ASN A 478 30.53 13.62 3.22
C ASN A 478 31.82 12.80 3.35
N ARG A 479 31.67 11.48 3.22
CA ARG A 479 32.72 10.47 3.35
C ARG A 479 33.32 10.10 1.99
N ASN A 480 34.64 10.20 1.84
CA ASN A 480 35.32 9.90 0.57
C ASN A 480 36.57 9.00 0.68
N ASN A 481 37.00 8.60 1.88
CA ASN A 481 38.32 7.96 2.06
C ASN A 481 38.27 6.42 2.06
N PHE A 482 37.08 5.82 2.20
CA PHE A 482 36.91 4.37 2.11
C PHE A 482 36.89 3.90 0.66
N SER A 483 37.74 2.92 0.36
CA SER A 483 37.88 2.28 -0.95
C SER A 483 37.29 0.88 -0.96
N PHE A 484 36.63 0.50 -2.04
CA PHE A 484 36.08 -0.83 -2.22
C PHE A 484 37.19 -1.89 -2.39
N VAL A 485 37.13 -2.94 -1.56
CA VAL A 485 38.06 -4.08 -1.60
C VAL A 485 37.50 -5.22 -2.45
N GLY A 486 36.22 -5.55 -2.30
CA GLY A 486 35.63 -6.70 -2.99
C GLY A 486 34.27 -7.08 -2.41
N THR A 487 33.54 -7.93 -3.14
CA THR A 487 32.29 -8.54 -2.67
C THR A 487 32.55 -9.98 -2.29
N PHE A 488 32.19 -10.38 -1.07
CA PHE A 488 32.47 -11.71 -0.54
C PHE A 488 31.17 -12.42 -0.17
N LEU A 489 31.11 -13.74 -0.32
CA LEU A 489 29.96 -14.54 0.13
C LEU A 489 29.84 -14.45 1.65
N ALA A 490 28.62 -14.24 2.14
CA ALA A 490 28.35 -14.37 3.56
C ALA A 490 28.53 -15.84 3.99
N PRO A 491 28.96 -16.11 5.24
CA PRO A 491 29.05 -17.48 5.73
C PRO A 491 27.74 -18.24 5.52
N GLY A 492 27.83 -19.48 5.02
CA GLY A 492 26.67 -20.34 4.78
C GLY A 492 26.05 -20.17 3.38
N TRP A 493 26.57 -19.25 2.58
CA TRP A 493 26.15 -18.99 1.20
C TRP A 493 27.19 -19.47 0.19
N VAL A 494 26.71 -19.93 -0.96
CA VAL A 494 27.53 -20.24 -2.14
C VAL A 494 26.88 -19.66 -3.37
N ASP A 495 27.71 -19.24 -4.32
CA ASP A 495 27.28 -18.94 -5.67
C ASP A 495 28.07 -19.79 -6.68
N GLY A 496 27.52 -19.97 -7.88
CA GLY A 496 28.22 -20.62 -8.98
C GLY A 496 29.22 -19.71 -9.68
N GLY A 497 29.74 -18.67 -9.00
CA GLY A 497 30.55 -17.60 -9.57
C GLY A 497 29.77 -16.38 -10.07
N THR A 498 28.44 -16.38 -9.97
CA THR A 498 27.57 -15.24 -10.30
C THR A 498 26.37 -15.15 -9.35
N PRO A 499 25.93 -13.93 -8.97
CA PRO A 499 24.71 -13.74 -8.20
C PRO A 499 23.45 -14.30 -8.90
N PRO A 500 22.40 -14.67 -8.14
CA PRO A 500 22.28 -14.59 -6.69
C PRO A 500 22.95 -15.78 -5.96
N ALA A 501 23.30 -15.60 -4.68
CA ALA A 501 23.81 -16.72 -3.88
C ALA A 501 22.66 -17.62 -3.42
N THR A 502 22.99 -18.89 -3.16
CA THR A 502 22.07 -19.87 -2.57
C THR A 502 22.62 -20.35 -1.23
N GLY A 503 21.75 -20.49 -0.24
CA GLY A 503 22.17 -20.95 1.07
C GLY A 503 22.41 -22.46 1.09
N THR A 504 23.52 -22.88 1.69
CA THR A 504 24.01 -24.27 1.68
C THR A 504 23.34 -25.21 2.68
N GLY A 505 22.49 -24.70 3.58
CA GLY A 505 21.82 -25.49 4.63
C GLY A 505 22.76 -26.03 5.73
N VAL A 506 24.04 -25.66 5.72
CA VAL A 506 25.07 -26.12 6.67
C VAL A 506 25.41 -25.01 7.69
N PRO A 507 25.73 -25.33 8.96
CA PRO A 507 25.96 -24.38 10.07
C PRO A 507 27.13 -23.39 10.01
N GLY A 508 27.58 -22.97 8.84
CA GLY A 508 28.64 -21.97 8.73
C GLY A 508 28.06 -20.57 8.84
N TRP A 509 27.62 -20.12 10.01
CA TRP A 509 27.02 -18.78 10.21
C TRP A 509 28.02 -17.72 10.66
N THR A 510 29.23 -18.17 10.96
CA THR A 510 30.38 -17.35 11.32
C THR A 510 31.58 -17.84 10.55
N GLY A 511 32.55 -16.96 10.33
CA GLY A 511 33.79 -17.33 9.67
C GLY A 511 34.40 -16.19 8.88
N THR A 512 35.65 -16.42 8.49
CA THR A 512 36.38 -15.52 7.62
C THR A 512 35.76 -15.51 6.23
N ILE A 513 35.45 -14.31 5.76
CA ILE A 513 35.04 -14.11 4.37
C ILE A 513 36.29 -14.10 3.47
N VAL A 514 36.32 -14.97 2.46
CA VAL A 514 37.48 -15.14 1.57
C VAL A 514 37.05 -15.31 0.12
N GLN A 515 38.01 -15.20 -0.80
CA GLN A 515 37.81 -15.45 -2.24
C GLN A 515 36.67 -14.62 -2.84
N GLY A 516 36.67 -13.31 -2.55
CA GLY A 516 35.69 -12.38 -3.07
C GLY A 516 35.76 -12.19 -4.58
N ARG A 517 34.78 -11.48 -5.12
CA ARG A 517 34.65 -11.10 -6.52
C ARG A 517 35.03 -9.62 -6.68
N GLY A 518 35.85 -9.34 -7.68
CA GLY A 518 36.32 -7.99 -7.99
C GLY A 518 37.29 -7.43 -6.94
N GLY A 519 37.97 -6.32 -7.28
CA GLY A 519 38.88 -5.62 -6.36
C GLY A 519 40.14 -6.40 -5.96
N TRP A 520 40.53 -6.32 -4.68
CA TRP A 520 41.82 -6.77 -4.12
C TRP A 520 41.70 -8.06 -3.31
N ASN A 521 41.43 -9.17 -3.98
CA ASN A 521 41.23 -10.46 -3.30
C ASN A 521 42.55 -11.17 -2.95
N CYS A 522 42.53 -11.89 -1.82
CA CYS A 522 43.61 -12.76 -1.41
C CYS A 522 43.47 -14.18 -1.94
N ALA A 523 44.57 -14.74 -2.44
CA ALA A 523 44.64 -16.16 -2.78
C ALA A 523 44.67 -17.06 -1.53
N ASN A 524 45.10 -16.54 -0.38
CA ASN A 524 45.15 -17.29 0.88
C ASN A 524 43.73 -17.42 1.48
N PRO A 525 43.21 -18.63 1.70
CA PRO A 525 41.87 -18.86 2.25
C PRO A 525 41.71 -18.49 3.74
N ALA A 526 42.75 -17.96 4.39
CA ALA A 526 42.69 -17.44 5.76
C ALA A 526 42.74 -15.89 5.83
N VAL A 527 42.76 -15.20 4.68
CA VAL A 527 42.95 -13.75 4.59
C VAL A 527 41.89 -13.15 3.67
N THR A 528 41.24 -12.07 4.12
CA THR A 528 40.21 -11.37 3.33
C THR A 528 40.84 -10.27 2.48
N ILE A 529 41.68 -9.44 3.10
CA ILE A 529 42.22 -8.21 2.53
C ILE A 529 43.75 -8.30 2.49
N CYS A 530 44.34 -8.12 1.30
CA CYS A 530 45.78 -8.13 1.09
C CYS A 530 46.15 -7.59 -0.29
N GLY A 531 47.45 -7.44 -0.56
CA GLY A 531 47.96 -7.23 -1.92
C GLY A 531 47.89 -5.81 -2.46
N PHE A 532 47.62 -4.80 -1.62
CA PHE A 532 47.66 -3.38 -2.00
C PHE A 532 48.43 -2.53 -0.98
N ALA A 533 48.86 -1.34 -1.42
CA ALA A 533 49.52 -0.34 -0.61
C ALA A 533 48.61 0.86 -0.35
N TYR A 534 48.96 1.68 0.64
CA TYR A 534 48.28 2.93 1.01
C TYR A 534 47.83 3.75 -0.22
N ASN A 535 48.76 4.04 -1.15
CA ASN A 535 48.47 4.88 -2.32
C ASN A 535 47.51 4.26 -3.34
N ASN A 536 47.23 2.96 -3.25
CA ASN A 536 46.28 2.29 -4.12
C ASN A 536 44.82 2.57 -3.72
N VAL A 537 44.58 3.01 -2.48
CA VAL A 537 43.24 3.17 -1.90
C VAL A 537 42.98 4.61 -1.40
N THR A 538 43.77 5.59 -1.88
CA THR A 538 43.68 7.02 -1.48
C THR A 538 43.07 7.94 -2.54
N THR A 539 42.74 7.45 -3.74
CA THR A 539 42.22 8.30 -4.82
C THR A 539 40.69 8.29 -4.88
N THR A 540 40.09 9.48 -4.80
CA THR A 540 38.65 9.72 -4.83
C THR A 540 38.12 9.82 -6.28
N PHE A 541 37.48 8.77 -6.77
CA PHE A 541 36.64 8.84 -8.00
C PHE A 541 35.18 8.52 -7.67
N THR A 542 34.23 9.17 -8.34
CA THR A 542 32.79 8.86 -8.27
C THR A 542 32.53 7.49 -8.88
N CYS A 543 32.06 6.53 -8.08
CA CYS A 543 31.70 5.22 -8.59
C CYS A 543 30.36 4.71 -8.12
N ASP A 544 29.68 4.15 -9.10
CA ASP A 544 28.44 3.43 -8.96
C ASP A 544 28.68 1.95 -8.70
N ALA A 545 27.63 1.24 -8.29
CA ALA A 545 27.64 -0.20 -8.05
C ALA A 545 28.22 -1.02 -9.22
N GLN A 546 28.15 -0.53 -10.47
CA GLN A 546 28.65 -1.20 -11.67
C GLN A 546 30.10 -0.80 -12.01
N SER A 547 30.57 0.38 -11.60
CA SER A 547 31.95 0.89 -11.81
C SER A 547 32.90 0.66 -10.63
N ARG A 548 32.45 0.06 -9.52
CA ARG A 548 33.30 -0.28 -8.34
C ARG A 548 34.48 -1.22 -8.60
N ALA A 549 34.59 -1.81 -9.79
CA ALA A 549 35.80 -2.49 -10.24
C ALA A 549 37.03 -1.56 -10.33
N THR A 550 36.84 -0.22 -10.33
CA THR A 550 37.91 0.78 -10.41
C THR A 550 38.24 1.48 -9.07
N GLN A 551 37.97 0.84 -7.92
CA GLN A 551 38.46 1.25 -6.58
C GLN A 551 38.00 2.63 -6.11
N CYS A 552 36.70 2.89 -6.19
CA CYS A 552 36.20 4.25 -6.16
C CYS A 552 34.92 4.38 -5.34
N ARG A 553 34.89 5.48 -4.57
CA ARG A 553 34.00 5.97 -3.52
C ARG A 553 33.44 4.97 -2.47
N ALA A 554 33.38 5.46 -1.24
CA ALA A 554 32.71 4.85 -0.10
C ALA A 554 31.21 4.60 -0.37
N SER A 555 30.59 3.62 0.31
CA SER A 555 29.13 3.46 0.28
C SER A 555 28.40 4.72 0.77
N ALA A 556 27.15 4.91 0.37
CA ALA A 556 26.32 5.96 0.96
C ALA A 556 26.01 5.61 2.43
N ASP A 557 26.29 6.54 3.34
CA ASP A 557 25.99 6.42 4.77
C ASP A 557 24.49 6.52 5.03
N GLU A 558 24.07 5.97 6.18
CA GLU A 558 22.73 6.19 6.73
C GLU A 558 22.55 7.68 7.01
N ILE A 559 21.36 8.20 6.70
CA ILE A 559 21.08 9.62 6.88
C ILE A 559 20.16 9.87 8.07
N ILE A 560 19.80 11.14 8.29
CA ILE A 560 18.91 11.53 9.39
C ILE A 560 17.59 10.75 9.28
N PRO A 561 17.18 10.02 10.32
CA PRO A 561 15.88 9.40 10.32
C PRO A 561 14.75 10.40 10.10
N GLN A 562 13.77 10.07 9.27
CA GLN A 562 12.50 10.78 9.35
C GLN A 562 11.86 10.50 10.71
N CYS A 563 11.71 11.54 11.52
CA CYS A 563 11.10 11.44 12.83
C CYS A 563 9.59 11.63 12.68
N PHE A 564 8.82 10.56 12.89
CA PHE A 564 7.38 10.53 12.62
C PHE A 564 6.52 11.10 13.75
N ALA A 565 6.82 10.78 15.01
CA ALA A 565 5.99 11.20 16.16
C ALA A 565 6.69 12.10 17.20
N SER A 566 8.03 12.04 17.30
CA SER A 566 8.80 12.83 18.27
C SER A 566 10.16 13.22 17.69
N CYS A 567 10.49 14.51 17.73
CA CYS A 567 11.78 15.05 17.27
C CYS A 567 12.64 15.56 18.45
N PRO A 568 13.90 15.12 18.59
CA PRO A 568 14.55 14.09 17.77
C PRO A 568 13.95 12.70 18.02
N ALA A 569 14.00 11.80 17.03
CA ALA A 569 13.62 10.40 17.23
C ALA A 569 14.33 9.85 18.47
N ALA A 570 13.64 9.03 19.27
CA ALA A 570 14.31 8.40 20.39
C ALA A 570 15.51 7.59 19.85
N PRO A 571 16.69 7.61 20.51
CA PRO A 571 17.90 6.90 20.08
C PRO A 571 17.76 5.38 19.83
N GLN A 572 16.57 4.83 20.06
CA GLN A 572 16.20 3.42 19.98
C GLN A 572 15.11 3.14 18.93
N VAL A 573 14.57 4.17 18.27
CA VAL A 573 13.58 4.00 17.19
C VAL A 573 14.35 3.79 15.88
N PRO A 574 13.90 2.86 15.02
CA PRO A 574 14.36 2.68 13.64
C PRO A 574 14.82 3.96 12.95
N GLN A 575 16.05 3.94 12.44
CA GLN A 575 16.53 5.00 11.58
C GLN A 575 15.87 4.82 10.20
N ASP A 576 14.79 5.55 9.93
CA ASP A 576 14.06 5.49 8.66
C ASP A 576 14.66 6.46 7.64
N ASN A 577 14.95 5.96 6.45
CA ASN A 577 15.85 6.64 5.52
C ASN A 577 15.15 7.71 4.65
N ASN A 578 15.95 8.30 3.77
CA ASN A 578 15.71 9.52 2.99
C ASN A 578 14.39 9.63 2.22
N ALA A 579 14.08 10.83 1.73
CA ALA A 579 13.09 11.02 0.68
C ALA A 579 13.34 10.05 -0.50
N MET A 580 12.25 9.42 -0.95
CA MET A 580 12.23 8.47 -2.07
C MET A 580 13.12 8.95 -3.23
N SER A 581 14.17 8.18 -3.53
CA SER A 581 15.15 8.55 -4.56
C SER A 581 15.09 7.60 -5.74
N LEU A 582 14.97 8.18 -6.94
CA LEU A 582 15.00 7.44 -8.19
C LEU A 582 16.41 6.99 -8.52
N GLU A 583 16.55 5.72 -8.90
CA GLU A 583 17.81 5.24 -9.42
C GLU A 583 18.02 5.68 -10.88
N TRP A 584 18.83 6.72 -11.09
CA TRP A 584 19.42 7.03 -12.40
C TRP A 584 20.82 6.39 -12.47
N ALA A 585 21.13 5.69 -13.57
CA ALA A 585 22.51 5.30 -13.82
C ALA A 585 23.37 6.57 -13.99
N PRO A 586 24.55 6.68 -13.36
CA PRO A 586 25.26 5.66 -12.56
C PRO A 586 24.79 5.54 -11.08
N TYR A 587 24.52 4.31 -10.62
CA TYR A 587 23.93 3.93 -9.32
C TYR A 587 24.82 4.05 -8.07
N ASN A 588 24.54 4.99 -7.15
CA ASN A 588 25.27 5.09 -5.88
C ASN A 588 24.82 3.99 -4.88
N GLY A 589 25.59 2.90 -4.75
CA GLY A 589 25.32 1.85 -3.74
C GLY A 589 25.53 2.33 -2.28
N GLY A 590 24.89 1.67 -1.33
CA GLY A 590 24.88 2.02 0.10
C GLY A 590 23.47 1.94 0.65
N ASP A 591 22.74 3.04 0.72
CA ASP A 591 21.39 3.06 1.28
C ASP A 591 20.29 2.76 0.23
N VAL A 592 20.29 1.55 -0.33
CA VAL A 592 19.29 1.08 -1.33
C VAL A 592 18.50 -0.12 -0.82
N ALA A 593 18.54 -0.35 0.50
CA ALA A 593 17.94 -1.48 1.19
C ALA A 593 16.60 -1.15 1.87
N ASN A 594 16.22 0.13 1.88
CA ASN A 594 15.09 0.68 2.61
C ASN A 594 13.80 0.74 1.76
N GLU A 595 12.70 1.14 2.40
CA GLU A 595 11.37 1.38 1.87
C GLU A 595 11.34 2.41 0.73
N ASN A 596 12.23 3.39 0.75
CA ASN A 596 12.25 4.54 -0.17
C ASN A 596 12.97 4.30 -1.51
N TYR A 597 13.50 3.10 -1.74
CA TYR A 597 14.25 2.78 -2.94
C TYR A 597 13.34 2.21 -4.04
N CYS A 598 13.31 2.83 -5.22
CA CYS A 598 12.62 2.26 -6.38
C CYS A 598 13.45 2.21 -7.67
N GLN A 599 13.25 1.11 -8.41
CA GLN A 599 13.89 0.81 -9.69
C GLN A 599 13.01 1.30 -10.87
N ILE A 600 13.58 2.07 -11.81
CA ILE A 600 12.89 2.55 -13.02
C ILE A 600 13.06 1.57 -14.20
N THR A 601 12.08 1.52 -15.09
CA THR A 601 12.14 0.88 -16.41
C THR A 601 12.25 1.92 -17.55
N PRO A 602 12.81 1.61 -18.74
CA PRO A 602 13.18 2.64 -19.71
C PRO A 602 12.05 3.58 -20.16
N ALA A 603 12.39 4.88 -20.17
CA ALA A 603 11.68 6.10 -20.63
C ALA A 603 10.17 6.21 -20.31
N SER A 604 9.87 6.94 -19.25
CA SER A 604 8.52 7.39 -18.91
C SER A 604 8.09 8.61 -19.73
N GLY A 605 6.88 8.55 -20.30
CA GLY A 605 6.24 9.62 -21.07
C GLY A 605 5.33 10.55 -20.24
N SER A 606 5.36 10.52 -18.91
CA SER A 606 4.38 11.22 -18.05
C SER A 606 4.85 12.54 -17.44
N GLY A 607 6.16 12.87 -17.48
CA GLY A 607 6.66 14.22 -17.17
C GLY A 607 6.39 14.78 -15.75
N ASN A 608 5.86 14.01 -14.80
CA ASN A 608 5.59 14.48 -13.44
C ASN A 608 6.74 14.17 -12.47
N SER A 609 7.41 15.20 -11.98
CA SER A 609 8.57 15.12 -11.07
C SER A 609 8.22 14.87 -9.60
N ALA A 610 6.93 14.86 -9.22
CA ALA A 610 6.48 14.68 -7.83
C ALA A 610 6.04 13.24 -7.50
N ALA A 611 5.95 12.35 -8.50
CA ALA A 611 5.59 10.95 -8.31
C ALA A 611 6.83 10.09 -8.60
N PRO A 612 7.66 9.75 -7.59
CA PRO A 612 9.04 9.34 -7.76
C PRO A 612 9.26 8.36 -8.91
N CYS A 613 8.48 7.31 -9.11
CA CYS A 613 8.73 6.35 -10.21
C CYS A 613 7.54 6.11 -11.21
N ALA A 614 6.93 7.17 -11.74
CA ALA A 614 5.67 7.22 -12.52
C ALA A 614 5.30 6.17 -13.64
N THR A 615 6.04 5.11 -13.96
CA THR A 615 5.67 4.14 -15.03
C THR A 615 5.66 2.65 -14.69
N SER A 616 6.48 2.17 -13.75
CA SER A 616 6.38 0.84 -13.14
C SER A 616 7.51 0.74 -12.13
N LYS A 617 7.12 0.62 -10.87
CA LYS A 617 7.90 0.95 -9.69
C LYS A 617 8.09 -0.30 -8.87
N ILE A 618 9.26 -0.90 -8.90
CA ILE A 618 9.55 -1.98 -7.96
C ILE A 618 10.36 -1.39 -6.84
N THR A 619 9.87 -1.58 -5.61
CA THR A 619 10.62 -1.41 -4.37
C THR A 619 11.26 -2.76 -4.03
N PRO A 620 12.58 -2.94 -4.23
CA PRO A 620 13.25 -4.19 -3.91
C PRO A 620 13.16 -4.48 -2.41
N GLY A 621 12.92 -5.74 -2.04
CA GLY A 621 12.75 -6.13 -0.65
C GLY A 621 11.33 -6.02 -0.10
N ALA A 622 10.43 -5.31 -0.78
CA ALA A 622 9.08 -5.10 -0.27
C ALA A 622 8.29 -6.40 -0.10
N VAL A 623 7.45 -6.41 0.93
CA VAL A 623 6.63 -7.55 1.34
C VAL A 623 5.16 -7.12 1.48
N GLN A 624 4.26 -8.03 1.14
CA GLN A 624 2.84 -7.91 1.46
C GLN A 624 2.36 -9.12 2.27
N PHE A 625 1.72 -8.87 3.40
CA PHE A 625 0.99 -9.87 4.16
C PHE A 625 -0.41 -10.00 3.60
N TRP A 626 -0.74 -11.20 3.13
CA TRP A 626 -2.02 -11.52 2.56
C TRP A 626 -2.80 -12.45 3.50
N PHE A 627 -3.99 -12.02 3.89
CA PHE A 627 -4.92 -12.78 4.71
C PHE A 627 -6.10 -13.23 3.83
N PRO A 628 -6.21 -14.52 3.51
CA PRO A 628 -7.36 -15.06 2.78
C PRO A 628 -8.67 -14.85 3.53
N SER A 629 -9.79 -14.98 2.83
CA SER A 629 -11.11 -14.99 3.48
C SER A 629 -11.22 -16.11 4.52
N GLY A 630 -11.84 -15.84 5.66
CA GLY A 630 -12.05 -16.82 6.74
C GLY A 630 -11.40 -16.40 8.05
N ASN A 631 -11.18 -17.37 8.95
CA ASN A 631 -10.68 -17.13 10.30
C ASN A 631 -9.15 -16.94 10.36
N ASN A 632 -8.64 -15.97 9.59
CA ASN A 632 -7.22 -15.69 9.48
C ASN A 632 -6.91 -14.39 10.22
N CYS A 633 -6.72 -14.50 11.54
CA CYS A 633 -6.50 -13.34 12.38
C CYS A 633 -5.01 -12.98 12.47
N LEU A 634 -4.71 -11.69 12.56
CA LEU A 634 -3.39 -11.18 12.90
C LEU A 634 -3.34 -10.93 14.41
N ASP A 635 -2.29 -11.43 15.04
CA ASP A 635 -1.96 -11.20 16.44
C ASP A 635 -0.48 -10.85 16.58
N GLN A 636 -0.18 -9.55 16.57
CA GLN A 636 1.17 -9.01 16.75
C GLN A 636 1.30 -8.45 18.17
N ASN A 637 2.36 -8.84 18.88
CA ASN A 637 2.77 -8.27 20.16
C ASN A 637 4.19 -7.65 20.07
N GLY A 638 4.41 -6.54 20.77
CA GLY A 638 5.65 -5.76 20.77
C GLY A 638 6.78 -6.37 21.60
N ASN A 639 6.96 -7.69 21.56
CA ASN A 639 8.04 -8.39 22.26
C ASN A 639 9.24 -8.59 21.32
N GLY A 640 9.80 -7.50 20.77
CA GLY A 640 10.94 -7.54 19.84
C GLY A 640 10.97 -6.32 18.91
N SER A 641 11.90 -6.31 17.96
CA SER A 641 11.91 -5.34 16.85
C SER A 641 11.24 -5.98 15.64
N THR A 642 10.13 -5.42 15.14
CA THR A 642 9.41 -5.84 13.93
C THR A 642 9.27 -4.65 13.00
N HIS A 643 9.96 -4.67 11.85
CA HIS A 643 9.92 -3.62 10.84
C HIS A 643 9.59 -4.22 9.49
N VAL A 644 8.38 -3.97 8.97
CA VAL A 644 7.94 -4.53 7.69
C VAL A 644 7.52 -3.41 6.76
N PHE A 645 8.15 -3.29 5.59
CA PHE A 645 7.73 -2.32 4.58
C PHE A 645 7.14 -3.01 3.33
N SER A 646 6.12 -2.37 2.77
CA SER A 646 5.58 -2.69 1.45
C SER A 646 6.21 -1.80 0.37
N GLY A 647 5.78 -1.99 -0.86
CA GLY A 647 6.34 -1.31 -2.01
C GLY A 647 5.28 -0.97 -3.04
N GLU A 648 5.68 -0.16 -4.00
CA GLU A 648 4.79 0.33 -5.06
C GLU A 648 4.17 -0.81 -5.88
N GLN A 649 4.88 -1.93 -6.07
CA GLN A 649 4.34 -3.11 -6.76
C GLN A 649 3.10 -3.72 -6.08
N TYR A 650 2.88 -3.41 -4.80
CA TYR A 650 1.74 -3.84 -4.01
C TYR A 650 0.81 -2.67 -3.65
N ASN A 651 0.90 -1.54 -4.38
CA ASN A 651 0.24 -0.28 -4.06
C ASN A 651 0.55 0.21 -2.63
N TRP A 652 1.76 -0.07 -2.12
CA TRP A 652 2.13 0.20 -0.72
C TRP A 652 1.24 -0.48 0.32
N ILE A 653 0.44 -1.48 -0.05
CA ILE A 653 -0.37 -2.23 0.90
C ILE A 653 0.51 -3.27 1.57
N VAL A 654 0.82 -3.06 2.86
CA VAL A 654 1.65 -3.96 3.67
C VAL A 654 0.83 -5.11 4.25
N ILE A 655 -0.41 -4.84 4.63
CA ILE A 655 -1.35 -5.86 5.12
C ILE A 655 -2.61 -5.76 4.29
N TYR A 656 -2.94 -6.84 3.60
CA TYR A 656 -4.16 -6.97 2.83
C TYR A 656 -4.99 -8.13 3.38
N GLN A 657 -6.26 -7.86 3.69
CA GLN A 657 -7.24 -8.89 3.98
C GLN A 657 -8.24 -8.99 2.83
N GLN A 658 -8.45 -10.22 2.34
CA GLN A 658 -9.45 -10.50 1.31
C GLN A 658 -10.85 -10.09 1.78
N PRO A 659 -11.52 -9.15 1.08
CA PRO A 659 -12.88 -8.74 1.41
C PRO A 659 -13.87 -9.91 1.27
N THR A 660 -14.83 -9.98 2.18
CA THR A 660 -15.90 -10.99 2.19
C THR A 660 -17.28 -10.34 2.33
N ASN A 661 -18.27 -10.84 1.59
CA ASN A 661 -19.65 -10.37 1.71
C ASN A 661 -20.61 -11.57 1.91
N PRO A 662 -21.34 -11.66 3.04
CA PRO A 662 -21.36 -10.71 4.17
C PRO A 662 -20.02 -10.68 4.92
N VAL A 663 -19.79 -9.60 5.66
CA VAL A 663 -18.60 -9.43 6.52
C VAL A 663 -18.48 -10.64 7.45
N ALA A 664 -17.46 -11.46 7.20
CA ALA A 664 -17.24 -12.68 7.98
C ALA A 664 -16.63 -12.30 9.35
N ASN A 665 -17.43 -12.41 10.42
CA ASN A 665 -17.02 -12.09 11.79
C ASN A 665 -16.12 -13.18 12.42
N SER A 666 -15.28 -13.85 11.62
CA SER A 666 -14.45 -14.96 12.10
C SER A 666 -13.35 -14.49 13.06
N CYS A 667 -12.86 -13.26 12.90
CA CYS A 667 -11.94 -12.59 13.80
C CYS A 667 -12.64 -11.38 14.44
N GLN A 668 -12.89 -11.41 15.75
CA GLN A 668 -13.53 -10.27 16.43
C GLN A 668 -12.69 -8.99 16.29
N TYR A 669 -11.36 -9.11 16.39
CA TYR A 669 -10.38 -8.07 16.09
C TYR A 669 -9.08 -8.67 15.55
N GLN A 670 -8.43 -7.95 14.63
CA GLN A 670 -7.00 -8.07 14.34
C GLN A 670 -6.24 -7.29 15.42
N ASN A 671 -5.32 -7.95 16.11
CA ASN A 671 -4.61 -7.37 17.25
C ASN A 671 -3.23 -6.91 16.83
N MET A 672 -2.99 -5.60 16.88
CA MET A 672 -1.67 -5.01 16.68
C MET A 672 -1.25 -4.30 17.96
N ASN A 673 -0.53 -5.03 18.80
CA ASN A 673 0.10 -4.50 19.99
C ASN A 673 1.58 -4.25 19.71
N GLY A 674 2.02 -3.00 19.67
CA GLY A 674 3.40 -2.63 19.33
C GLY A 674 4.14 -1.89 20.44
N ASN A 675 5.47 -1.87 20.30
CA ASN A 675 6.42 -1.13 21.13
C ASN A 675 7.17 -0.08 20.27
N ALA A 676 8.20 0.55 20.82
CA ALA A 676 9.07 1.50 20.12
C ALA A 676 9.74 0.95 18.83
N ASN A 677 9.76 -0.37 18.67
CA ASN A 677 10.44 -1.08 17.60
C ASN A 677 9.44 -1.89 16.76
N THR A 678 8.16 -1.51 16.72
CA THR A 678 7.15 -2.17 15.85
C THR A 678 6.67 -1.17 14.80
N GLN A 679 6.88 -1.47 13.52
CA GLN A 679 6.48 -0.63 12.39
C GLN A 679 6.02 -1.48 11.20
N TYR A 680 4.87 -1.13 10.66
CA TYR A 680 4.41 -1.61 9.35
C TYR A 680 4.31 -0.41 8.40
N ILE A 681 5.32 -0.25 7.54
CA ILE A 681 5.41 0.86 6.59
C ILE A 681 4.57 0.52 5.36
N GLY A 682 3.49 1.28 5.20
CA GLY A 682 2.49 1.08 4.16
C GLY A 682 1.06 1.15 4.69
N THR A 683 0.12 0.75 3.86
CA THR A 683 -1.31 0.72 4.15
C THR A 683 -1.77 -0.64 4.64
N ILE A 684 -2.57 -0.63 5.70
CA ILE A 684 -3.37 -1.76 6.16
C ILE A 684 -4.74 -1.66 5.51
N TYR A 685 -5.07 -2.58 4.61
CA TYR A 685 -6.35 -2.67 3.93
C TYR A 685 -7.11 -3.93 4.37
N SER A 686 -8.15 -3.73 5.18
CA SER A 686 -8.87 -4.79 5.88
C SER A 686 -10.38 -4.49 5.96
N PRO A 687 -11.07 -4.30 4.82
CA PRO A 687 -12.39 -3.69 4.78
C PRO A 687 -13.49 -4.49 5.51
N THR A 688 -13.23 -5.76 5.83
CA THR A 688 -14.20 -6.65 6.48
C THR A 688 -13.70 -7.22 7.81
N ALA A 689 -12.63 -6.67 8.39
CA ALA A 689 -12.23 -7.00 9.76
C ALA A 689 -12.05 -5.74 10.61
N SER A 690 -12.31 -5.90 11.90
CA SER A 690 -12.09 -4.88 12.90
C SER A 690 -10.65 -4.94 13.41
N TRP A 691 -10.07 -3.82 13.79
CA TRP A 691 -8.70 -3.74 14.30
C TRP A 691 -8.67 -3.24 15.75
N SER A 692 -7.82 -3.84 16.55
CA SER A 692 -7.43 -3.36 17.88
C SER A 692 -5.95 -3.00 17.83
N ILE A 693 -5.66 -1.71 17.78
CA ILE A 693 -4.33 -1.14 17.69
C ILE A 693 -3.98 -0.61 19.08
N LEU A 694 -2.97 -1.23 19.70
CA LEU A 694 -2.42 -0.84 20.98
C LEU A 694 -0.94 -0.49 20.79
N GLY A 695 -0.54 0.71 21.18
CA GLY A 695 0.89 1.07 21.24
C GLY A 695 1.32 1.34 22.67
N SER A 696 2.57 0.98 22.95
CA SER A 696 3.19 1.17 24.27
C SER A 696 4.39 2.10 24.27
N ASP A 697 4.90 2.54 23.10
CA ASP A 697 6.03 3.49 22.95
C ASP A 697 6.10 4.07 21.50
N THR A 698 6.98 5.07 21.28
CA THR A 698 7.15 6.10 20.20
C THR A 698 6.99 5.74 18.70
N SER A 699 6.53 4.55 18.34
CA SER A 699 6.56 4.08 16.96
C SER A 699 5.20 4.13 16.27
N PRO A 700 5.07 4.78 15.10
CA PRO A 700 3.86 4.66 14.31
C PRO A 700 3.70 3.21 13.84
N LEU A 701 2.53 2.64 14.09
CA LEU A 701 2.28 1.22 13.82
C LEU A 701 1.91 0.97 12.36
N ALA A 702 1.38 1.98 11.66
CA ALA A 702 0.95 1.89 10.26
C ALA A 702 1.00 3.25 9.55
N GLY A 703 1.23 3.23 8.23
CA GLY A 703 1.21 4.39 7.33
C GLY A 703 -0.20 4.84 6.88
N GLN A 704 -1.18 3.94 6.91
CA GLN A 704 -2.62 4.21 6.72
C GLN A 704 -3.40 2.96 7.15
N VAL A 705 -4.60 3.13 7.70
CA VAL A 705 -5.46 2.02 8.10
C VAL A 705 -6.86 2.21 7.52
N ILE A 706 -7.29 1.26 6.69
CA ILE A 706 -8.65 1.18 6.16
C ILE A 706 -9.22 -0.16 6.62
N CYS A 707 -10.21 -0.13 7.51
CA CYS A 707 -10.77 -1.34 8.11
C CYS A 707 -12.28 -1.27 8.31
N TYR A 708 -12.91 -2.36 8.75
CA TYR A 708 -14.35 -2.35 9.03
C TYR A 708 -14.65 -1.48 10.26
N ALA A 709 -13.93 -1.70 11.37
CA ALA A 709 -13.99 -0.92 12.59
C ALA A 709 -12.61 -0.86 13.24
N ALA A 710 -12.34 0.12 14.10
CA ALA A 710 -11.04 0.29 14.73
C ALA A 710 -11.18 0.69 16.20
N ILE A 711 -10.35 0.10 17.04
CA ILE A 711 -10.05 0.56 18.39
C ILE A 711 -8.58 0.95 18.40
N VAL A 712 -8.30 2.22 18.60
CA VAL A 712 -6.95 2.77 18.76
C VAL A 712 -6.82 3.21 20.21
N GLN A 713 -5.93 2.54 20.95
CA GLN A 713 -5.66 2.77 22.36
C GLN A 713 -4.16 2.80 22.61
N GLY A 714 -3.71 3.43 23.68
CA GLY A 714 -2.31 3.36 24.08
C GLY A 714 -2.07 3.85 25.50
N SER A 715 -1.18 3.17 26.23
CA SER A 715 -0.66 3.66 27.51
C SER A 715 0.50 4.65 27.34
N ALA A 716 1.13 4.69 26.15
CA ALA A 716 2.09 5.69 25.69
C ALA A 716 2.25 5.63 24.14
N ASN A 717 2.57 6.77 23.51
CA ASN A 717 2.92 7.02 22.08
C ASN A 717 2.44 6.03 20.98
N ALA A 718 1.24 5.46 21.11
CA ALA A 718 0.63 4.66 20.06
C ALA A 718 0.13 5.58 18.95
N GLY A 719 0.48 5.36 17.69
CA GLY A 719 -0.17 6.12 16.65
C GLY A 719 -0.16 5.59 15.23
N ILE A 720 -1.06 6.16 14.43
CA ILE A 720 -1.12 6.02 12.98
C ILE A 720 -0.56 7.30 12.39
N ASP A 721 0.43 7.17 11.52
CA ASP A 721 1.04 8.33 10.86
C ASP A 721 0.83 8.22 9.36
N PHE A 722 -0.03 9.10 8.84
CA PHE A 722 -0.29 9.14 7.42
C PHE A 722 0.89 9.71 6.63
N ASN A 723 1.54 8.84 5.85
CA ASN A 723 2.52 9.26 4.86
C ASN A 723 1.99 9.03 3.43
N PRO A 724 1.71 10.11 2.67
CA PRO A 724 1.21 9.98 1.29
C PRO A 724 2.21 9.30 0.34
N ASN A 725 3.50 9.22 0.70
CA ASN A 725 4.50 8.50 -0.09
C ASN A 725 4.39 6.98 0.05
N TYR A 726 3.73 6.48 1.11
CA TYR A 726 3.58 5.04 1.40
C TYR A 726 2.11 4.61 1.46
N SER A 727 1.25 5.30 0.72
CA SER A 727 -0.16 4.96 0.61
C SER A 727 -0.54 4.68 -0.85
N PRO A 728 -1.48 3.76 -1.11
CA PRO A 728 -2.07 3.60 -2.43
C PRO A 728 -2.54 4.95 -2.96
N ALA A 729 -2.34 5.17 -4.26
CA ALA A 729 -3.04 6.25 -4.93
C ALA A 729 -4.56 6.02 -4.75
N PRO A 730 -5.33 7.05 -4.35
CA PRO A 730 -6.77 6.91 -4.27
C PRO A 730 -7.32 6.47 -5.63
N PRO A 731 -8.40 5.67 -5.66
CA PRO A 731 -9.01 5.26 -6.92
C PRO A 731 -9.37 6.48 -7.76
N ALA A 732 -9.07 6.44 -9.06
CA ALA A 732 -9.64 7.37 -10.03
C ALA A 732 -11.17 7.31 -9.99
N ALA A 733 -11.84 8.28 -10.62
CA ALA A 733 -13.30 8.41 -10.66
C ALA A 733 -14.03 7.06 -10.73
N ARG A 734 -14.87 6.78 -9.74
CA ARG A 734 -15.61 5.52 -9.65
C ARG A 734 -17.11 5.75 -9.60
N LEU A 735 -17.87 4.88 -10.28
CA LEU A 735 -19.31 4.78 -10.09
C LEU A 735 -19.64 4.17 -8.73
N ILE A 736 -20.61 4.78 -8.07
CA ILE A 736 -21.31 4.22 -6.93
C ILE A 736 -22.79 4.13 -7.31
N ASN A 737 -23.32 2.91 -7.28
CA ASN A 737 -24.71 2.60 -7.61
C ASN A 737 -25.60 2.69 -6.39
#